data_AF-A0A8G1REI9-F1
#
_entry.id   AF-A0A8G1REI9-F1
#
_cell.length_a   1.000
_cell.length_b   1.000
_cell.length_c   1.000
_cell.angle_alpha   90.00
_cell.angle_beta   90.00
_cell.angle_gamma   90.00
#
_symmetry.space_group_name_H-M   'P 1'
#
loop_
_entity.id
_entity.type
_entity.pdbx_description
1 polymer ?
#
loop_
_entity_poly.entity_id
_entity_poly.type
_entity_poly.pdbx_seq_one_letter_code
_entity_poly.pdbx_strand_id
1 'polypeptide(L)'
;MRWLPSLLGAIALLPLSEATSCWRNTTCSGPTTAAFPGSWEKNIFAPASRTVNPETLFLVTKPDVTHEYAQYKLQGNGSLVVYDFGREVGGIVTVKYTSTGSGALGLAFTEAKDYIGEWSDSSNGGFKGPDGALYGNFTEAGEHSYTMPDKYLRGGFRYLTLFLITDNSTAVQIKDVSLEIGFQPTWSNLRAYQGYFDSSDDLLNAIWYSGAYTLQTNEVPVNTGRQIPAMPAGWANNATLGPGDTIIVDGAKRDRAVWPGDMGIAVPSAFVSIGNLESVKNALQASTGAFDESGPPLSQKNSDTYHMWSMVGTYNYLLYTNDTSFLETNWAGYQKAMEYIYGAELATWAGDTTGLSDTYTTRAEKLREAINEYCWDDSYGAFKDNATDTTLHPQDANSMALLFGVVDSERAASISEKLTENWTPIGAVAPELPENISPFISSFEIQGHFTVGQPARALELIRRSWGWYYNNENGTQSTVIEGYLQNGTFGYRSSRGYYYDTAYVSHAHGWSSGPTSALTNYIVGLTVTSPVGATWKLAPQFGDLKTAQAGFTTSLGQFQASWTKQSNEYSLQFTVPKGTTGSLALPYLNSKKPTITIDGKKITKGVSYANNTATVAVASGGSHKGIAMPWRTCNQCIRRHYLLSRGGGRPQSRLHLSTTSPVRSSSGSSSSSSNPSNPLRTSRVRSTEKDVANYRRSMILSASGIAACAIAMYGIIKLDLFGLEQTKQQQQSSSITATIPTAQEAPSPKKTQLDGPNGFPSSPSLITVHGQDPGAEQVATGTSSVPYFPATIRLPKALDAENIGLAAGDEIALSTAAEKPADEEEYQLLGLGIRTVSFLRIQVYVVGMYVAKSDITALQRRLVQTAVNPPTLAGVIEAETKGDGGVITNPVGATAATSLVSTERDRLRQLLLDAGSSSGGGEQQGDLVWDAILREPGLRTAFRIVPVRNTDFTHMRDAFVRGVTARAQKYNPWRGEFADEAFGAAVKTFKALFGGGANKNVPKGHTVLLVRNSRGQLDALYQTDVADKPTRYMGRVADERVSRLVWLNYLAGKNVSSEPARESVVEGIMAVVERPVGTVVQKVL
;
A
#
# COMPACT_ATOMS: atom_id res chain seq x y z
N MET A 1 39.89 -64.92 -27.68
CA MET A 1 38.58 -65.45 -27.17
C MET A 1 37.94 -64.35 -26.33
N ARG A 2 36.62 -64.21 -26.10
CA ARG A 2 35.30 -64.45 -26.78
C ARG A 2 34.28 -63.74 -25.85
N TRP A 3 33.17 -63.11 -26.24
CA TRP A 3 32.56 -62.73 -27.53
C TRP A 3 31.50 -61.61 -27.27
N LEU A 4 30.85 -61.06 -28.31
CA LEU A 4 29.58 -60.29 -28.22
C LEU A 4 28.36 -61.27 -28.23
N PRO A 5 27.06 -60.88 -28.08
CA PRO A 5 26.45 -59.54 -28.24
C PRO A 5 25.29 -59.13 -27.26
N SER A 6 24.89 -57.85 -27.41
CA SER A 6 23.54 -57.21 -27.47
C SER A 6 22.22 -57.84 -26.98
N LEU A 7 21.26 -56.93 -26.77
CA LEU A 7 19.79 -57.03 -26.81
C LEU A 7 19.02 -57.49 -25.54
N LEU A 8 18.55 -56.49 -24.76
CA LEU A 8 17.16 -56.30 -24.30
C LEU A 8 17.13 -55.10 -23.34
N GLY A 9 16.18 -54.15 -23.50
CA GLY A 9 16.04 -53.03 -22.57
C GLY A 9 15.86 -51.63 -23.19
N ALA A 10 15.85 -51.49 -24.51
CA ALA A 10 15.40 -50.26 -25.17
C ALA A 10 13.85 -50.16 -25.16
N ILE A 11 13.25 -50.21 -23.97
CA ILE A 11 11.92 -49.65 -23.77
C ILE A 11 12.16 -48.15 -23.64
N ALA A 12 11.72 -47.39 -24.63
CA ALA A 12 11.61 -45.96 -24.47
C ALA A 12 10.69 -45.71 -23.25
N LEU A 13 11.26 -45.13 -22.20
CA LEU A 13 10.51 -44.27 -21.30
C LEU A 13 10.12 -43.04 -22.12
N LEU A 14 9.13 -43.24 -23.01
CA LEU A 14 8.16 -42.20 -23.29
C LEU A 14 7.73 -41.70 -21.91
N PRO A 15 7.84 -40.40 -21.60
CA PRO A 15 7.10 -39.90 -20.47
C PRO A 15 5.65 -40.32 -20.71
N LEU A 16 5.07 -41.04 -19.75
CA LEU A 16 3.63 -41.10 -19.63
C LEU A 16 3.22 -39.66 -19.38
N SER A 17 2.95 -38.96 -20.47
CA SER A 17 2.27 -37.69 -20.49
C SER A 17 0.89 -37.96 -19.92
N GLU A 18 0.78 -37.92 -18.60
CA GLU A 18 -0.46 -37.51 -17.96
C GLU A 18 -0.87 -36.24 -18.71
N ALA A 19 -1.99 -36.35 -19.45
CA ALA A 19 -2.43 -35.28 -20.31
C ALA A 19 -2.71 -34.08 -19.39
N THR A 20 -1.81 -33.10 -19.41
CA THR A 20 -1.81 -31.99 -18.44
C THR A 20 -3.15 -31.29 -18.54
N SER A 21 -4.00 -31.52 -17.55
CA SER A 21 -5.35 -30.99 -17.53
C SER A 21 -5.33 -29.53 -17.09
N CYS A 22 -6.22 -28.75 -17.66
CA CYS A 22 -6.60 -27.45 -17.11
C CYS A 22 -7.30 -27.65 -15.75
N TRP A 23 -7.55 -26.57 -15.02
CA TRP A 23 -8.05 -26.68 -13.66
C TRP A 23 -9.50 -27.20 -13.63
N ARG A 24 -9.62 -28.51 -13.41
CA ARG A 24 -10.88 -29.23 -13.20
C ARG A 24 -11.84 -29.09 -14.38
N ASN A 25 -12.90 -28.29 -14.23
CA ASN A 25 -13.96 -28.16 -15.22
C ASN A 25 -13.76 -26.97 -16.17
N THR A 26 -12.69 -26.18 -16.04
CA THR A 26 -12.43 -25.04 -16.94
C THR A 26 -11.92 -25.49 -18.30
N THR A 27 -12.33 -24.80 -19.36
CA THR A 27 -11.91 -25.06 -20.73
C THR A 27 -10.41 -24.82 -20.91
N CYS A 28 -9.73 -25.72 -21.62
CA CYS A 28 -8.35 -25.49 -22.06
C CYS A 28 -8.28 -24.52 -23.25
N SER A 29 -8.39 -23.21 -22.98
CA SER A 29 -8.17 -22.14 -23.98
C SER A 29 -6.70 -21.69 -24.08
N GLY A 30 -5.87 -22.00 -23.08
CA GLY A 30 -4.49 -21.52 -22.97
C GLY A 30 -3.49 -22.16 -23.94
N PRO A 31 -2.32 -21.51 -24.16
CA PRO A 31 -1.25 -22.05 -24.97
C PRO A 31 -0.66 -23.33 -24.36
N THR A 32 -0.28 -24.28 -25.22
CA THR A 32 0.37 -25.54 -24.83
C THR A 32 1.90 -25.47 -24.90
N THR A 33 2.46 -24.49 -25.61
CA THR A 33 3.90 -24.28 -25.78
C THR A 33 4.27 -22.81 -25.59
N ALA A 34 5.43 -22.54 -24.99
CA ALA A 34 5.98 -21.19 -24.93
C ALA A 34 6.25 -20.66 -26.35
N ALA A 35 5.99 -19.37 -26.57
CA ALA A 35 6.21 -18.75 -27.88
C ALA A 35 7.71 -18.62 -28.22
N PHE A 36 8.56 -18.47 -27.20
CA PHE A 36 9.99 -18.18 -27.35
C PHE A 36 10.83 -19.14 -26.49
N PRO A 37 11.14 -20.35 -26.99
CA PRO A 37 12.04 -21.27 -26.29
C PRO A 37 13.47 -20.73 -26.27
N GLY A 38 14.13 -20.75 -25.11
CA GLY A 38 15.49 -20.23 -24.95
C GLY A 38 16.03 -20.32 -23.51
N SER A 39 17.26 -19.86 -23.30
CA SER A 39 17.96 -19.97 -22.01
C SER A 39 17.30 -19.20 -20.87
N TRP A 40 16.45 -18.23 -21.17
CA TRP A 40 15.68 -17.42 -20.23
C TRP A 40 14.55 -18.21 -19.53
N GLU A 41 14.12 -19.36 -20.07
CA GLU A 41 13.11 -20.22 -19.42
C GLU A 41 13.55 -20.70 -18.03
N LYS A 42 14.87 -20.69 -17.74
CA LYS A 42 15.43 -20.95 -16.40
C LYS A 42 14.86 -20.01 -15.32
N ASN A 43 14.42 -18.81 -15.71
CA ASN A 43 13.91 -17.77 -14.81
C ASN A 43 12.39 -17.87 -14.56
N ILE A 44 11.67 -18.73 -15.30
CA ILE A 44 10.21 -18.90 -15.11
C ILE A 44 9.96 -19.61 -13.77
N PHE A 45 9.35 -18.89 -12.82
CA PHE A 45 8.96 -19.44 -11.52
C PHE A 45 7.80 -20.45 -11.58
N ALA A 46 6.98 -20.37 -12.63
CA ALA A 46 5.83 -21.25 -12.86
C ALA A 46 6.24 -22.73 -12.87
N PRO A 47 5.59 -23.60 -12.07
CA PRO A 47 5.95 -25.01 -12.00
C PRO A 47 5.58 -25.75 -13.29
N ALA A 48 6.29 -26.85 -13.58
CA ALA A 48 6.06 -27.68 -14.76
C ALA A 48 4.83 -28.61 -14.64
N SER A 49 4.28 -28.73 -13.44
CA SER A 49 3.10 -29.55 -13.11
C SER A 49 2.08 -28.69 -12.38
N ARG A 50 0.79 -29.03 -12.54
CA ARG A 50 -0.30 -28.43 -11.76
C ARG A 50 -0.37 -28.98 -10.33
N THR A 51 0.17 -30.17 -10.10
CA THR A 51 0.37 -30.72 -8.75
C THR A 51 1.82 -30.52 -8.33
N VAL A 52 2.03 -29.85 -7.20
CA VAL A 52 3.37 -29.58 -6.62
C VAL A 52 3.47 -30.07 -5.17
N ASN A 53 4.69 -30.34 -4.73
CA ASN A 53 5.03 -30.67 -3.34
C ASN A 53 5.89 -29.53 -2.75
N PRO A 54 6.01 -29.43 -1.41
CA PRO A 54 7.00 -28.57 -0.78
C PRO A 54 8.43 -28.90 -1.24
N GLU A 55 9.31 -27.90 -1.25
CA GLU A 55 10.73 -28.09 -1.54
C GLU A 55 11.53 -28.42 -0.27
N THR A 56 11.19 -27.76 0.84
CA THR A 56 11.86 -27.95 2.14
C THR A 56 10.88 -27.96 3.32
N LEU A 57 11.37 -28.33 4.50
CA LEU A 57 10.66 -28.23 5.77
C LEU A 57 11.57 -27.74 6.90
N PHE A 58 10.99 -27.10 7.91
CA PHE A 58 11.68 -26.62 9.11
C PHE A 58 10.72 -26.51 10.32
N LEU A 59 11.25 -26.10 11.48
CA LEU A 59 10.48 -25.87 12.70
C LEU A 59 10.34 -24.37 13.00
N VAL A 60 9.17 -23.91 13.44
CA VAL A 60 8.97 -22.49 13.84
C VAL A 60 9.94 -22.05 14.96
N THR A 61 10.41 -22.99 15.80
CA THR A 61 11.42 -22.74 16.85
C THR A 61 12.85 -22.66 16.33
N LYS A 62 13.10 -23.05 15.08
CA LYS A 62 14.40 -23.03 14.39
C LYS A 62 14.19 -22.68 12.90
N PRO A 63 13.70 -21.47 12.60
CA PRO A 63 13.28 -21.08 11.24
C PRO A 63 14.44 -21.05 10.22
N ASP A 64 15.68 -21.07 10.69
CA ASP A 64 16.89 -20.95 9.86
C ASP A 64 17.59 -22.31 9.66
N VAL A 65 16.98 -23.40 10.14
CA VAL A 65 17.45 -24.78 9.95
C VAL A 65 16.46 -25.52 9.06
N THR A 66 16.72 -25.48 7.75
CA THR A 66 15.91 -26.13 6.72
C THR A 66 16.42 -27.54 6.41
N HIS A 67 15.47 -28.41 6.05
CA HIS A 67 15.72 -29.78 5.58
C HIS A 67 14.99 -30.00 4.25
N GLU A 68 15.51 -30.88 3.39
CA GLU A 68 14.80 -31.31 2.18
C GLU A 68 13.42 -31.90 2.52
N TYR A 69 12.44 -31.74 1.63
CA TYR A 69 11.08 -32.28 1.82
C TYR A 69 11.09 -33.80 2.11
N ALA A 70 10.50 -34.16 3.25
CA ALA A 70 10.45 -35.54 3.74
C ALA A 70 9.20 -35.81 4.60
N GLN A 71 8.97 -37.09 4.89
CA GLN A 71 7.96 -37.52 5.86
C GLN A 71 8.33 -37.01 7.26
N TYR A 72 7.39 -36.33 7.94
CA TYR A 72 7.61 -35.75 9.26
C TYR A 72 6.68 -36.33 10.33
N LYS A 73 7.18 -36.49 11.56
CA LYS A 73 6.41 -37.03 12.69
C LYS A 73 6.05 -35.93 13.69
N LEU A 74 4.78 -35.59 13.75
CA LEU A 74 4.18 -34.83 14.84
C LEU A 74 3.92 -35.78 16.04
N GLN A 75 4.19 -35.32 17.26
CA GLN A 75 4.07 -36.13 18.47
C GLN A 75 3.63 -35.25 19.65
N GLY A 76 2.45 -35.53 20.20
CA GLY A 76 1.86 -34.74 21.28
C GLY A 76 1.15 -33.46 20.79
N ASN A 77 0.41 -32.82 21.69
CA ASN A 77 -0.38 -31.63 21.41
C ASN A 77 0.51 -30.41 21.12
N GLY A 78 0.15 -29.59 20.14
CA GLY A 78 0.92 -28.40 19.74
C GLY A 78 2.26 -28.73 19.06
N SER A 79 2.51 -29.98 18.70
CA SER A 79 3.64 -30.33 17.85
C SER A 79 3.35 -29.90 16.42
N LEU A 80 4.31 -29.23 15.77
CA LEU A 80 4.13 -28.60 14.47
C LEU A 80 5.39 -28.67 13.58
N VAL A 81 5.18 -28.50 12.28
CA VAL A 81 6.23 -28.41 11.24
C VAL A 81 5.79 -27.43 10.16
N VAL A 82 6.73 -26.69 9.58
CA VAL A 82 6.49 -25.78 8.45
C VAL A 82 7.05 -26.41 7.19
N TYR A 83 6.24 -26.45 6.15
CA TYR A 83 6.61 -26.82 4.79
C TYR A 83 6.73 -25.55 3.94
N ASP A 84 7.86 -25.38 3.24
CA ASP A 84 8.12 -24.26 2.33
C ASP A 84 8.12 -24.78 0.88
N PHE A 85 7.28 -24.18 0.03
CA PHE A 85 7.21 -24.48 -1.40
C PHE A 85 8.33 -23.80 -2.22
N GLY A 86 9.23 -23.06 -1.58
CA GLY A 86 10.36 -22.33 -2.19
C GLY A 86 9.94 -21.08 -2.97
N ARG A 87 8.66 -20.94 -3.26
CA ARG A 87 8.02 -19.89 -4.06
C ARG A 87 6.57 -19.70 -3.62
N GLU A 88 5.98 -18.59 -4.04
CA GLU A 88 4.54 -18.35 -3.89
C GLU A 88 3.72 -19.38 -4.68
N VAL A 89 2.69 -19.96 -4.06
CA VAL A 89 1.79 -20.95 -4.65
C VAL A 89 0.34 -20.70 -4.21
N GLY A 90 -0.64 -21.36 -4.84
CA GLY A 90 -2.05 -21.14 -4.50
C GLY A 90 -2.98 -22.20 -5.08
N GLY A 91 -3.93 -22.69 -4.28
CA GLY A 91 -4.84 -23.77 -4.66
C GLY A 91 -5.29 -24.66 -3.50
N ILE A 92 -5.35 -25.97 -3.77
CA ILE A 92 -5.97 -27.00 -2.92
C ILE A 92 -4.90 -27.97 -2.40
N VAL A 93 -4.64 -27.94 -1.09
CA VAL A 93 -3.72 -28.87 -0.42
C VAL A 93 -4.41 -30.18 -0.09
N THR A 94 -3.69 -31.28 -0.31
CA THR A 94 -3.97 -32.62 0.20
C THR A 94 -2.81 -33.08 1.10
N VAL A 95 -3.13 -33.61 2.27
CA VAL A 95 -2.18 -34.23 3.20
C VAL A 95 -2.58 -35.66 3.48
N LYS A 96 -1.66 -36.60 3.26
CA LYS A 96 -1.80 -38.02 3.63
C LYS A 96 -0.98 -38.28 4.88
N TYR A 97 -1.54 -38.97 5.86
CA TYR A 97 -0.89 -39.18 7.16
C TYR A 97 -1.38 -40.45 7.86
N THR A 98 -0.61 -40.93 8.84
CA THR A 98 -1.04 -42.02 9.74
C THR A 98 -1.08 -41.55 11.19
N SER A 99 -2.19 -41.78 11.90
CA SER A 99 -2.32 -41.47 13.33
C SER A 99 -2.18 -42.71 14.21
N THR A 100 -1.76 -42.53 15.47
CA THR A 100 -1.74 -43.59 16.50
C THR A 100 -2.93 -43.54 17.46
N GLY A 101 -3.89 -42.65 17.23
CA GLY A 101 -4.99 -42.32 18.14
C GLY A 101 -5.90 -41.26 17.52
N SER A 102 -6.63 -40.52 18.35
CA SER A 102 -7.58 -39.48 17.94
C SER A 102 -7.00 -38.06 18.04
N GLY A 103 -7.56 -37.13 17.28
CA GLY A 103 -7.13 -35.73 17.27
C GLY A 103 -7.58 -34.97 16.03
N ALA A 104 -6.92 -33.85 15.77
CA ALA A 104 -7.08 -33.06 14.56
C ALA A 104 -5.71 -32.62 14.02
N LEU A 105 -5.55 -32.69 12.69
CA LEU A 105 -4.43 -32.09 11.98
C LEU A 105 -4.85 -30.68 11.54
N GLY A 106 -4.20 -29.66 12.09
CA GLY A 106 -4.37 -28.26 11.71
C GLY A 106 -3.52 -27.88 10.50
N LEU A 107 -4.05 -27.01 9.63
CA LEU A 107 -3.41 -26.46 8.45
C LEU A 107 -3.52 -24.92 8.48
N ALA A 108 -2.38 -24.24 8.51
CA ALA A 108 -2.27 -22.78 8.47
C ALA A 108 -1.34 -22.32 7.33
N PHE A 109 -1.69 -21.22 6.66
CA PHE A 109 -1.07 -20.79 5.40
C PHE A 109 -0.58 -19.34 5.49
N THR A 110 0.64 -19.07 5.02
CA THR A 110 1.18 -17.69 4.98
C THR A 110 2.03 -17.43 3.74
N GLU A 111 2.01 -16.20 3.22
CA GLU A 111 2.93 -15.76 2.15
C GLU A 111 4.34 -15.46 2.70
N ALA A 112 4.43 -14.90 3.92
CA ALA A 112 5.67 -14.45 4.53
C ALA A 112 6.06 -15.27 5.78
N LYS A 113 7.38 -15.38 6.00
CA LYS A 113 8.00 -16.17 7.08
C LYS A 113 7.65 -15.62 8.48
N ASP A 114 7.40 -14.31 8.60
CA ASP A 114 7.09 -13.64 9.86
C ASP A 114 5.73 -14.03 10.48
N TYR A 115 4.83 -14.63 9.70
CA TYR A 115 3.46 -14.94 10.11
C TYR A 115 3.21 -16.43 10.40
N ILE A 116 4.22 -17.29 10.20
CA ILE A 116 4.09 -18.75 10.37
C ILE A 116 3.67 -19.14 11.79
N GLY A 117 2.80 -20.16 11.90
CA GLY A 117 2.27 -20.63 13.18
C GLY A 117 0.98 -21.42 13.00
N GLU A 118 0.18 -21.50 14.07
CA GLU A 118 -1.10 -22.24 14.09
C GLU A 118 -2.27 -21.44 13.45
N TRP A 119 -1.99 -20.28 12.87
CA TRP A 119 -2.97 -19.41 12.20
C TRP A 119 -2.46 -18.97 10.83
N SER A 120 -3.38 -18.89 9.87
CA SER A 120 -3.10 -18.36 8.53
C SER A 120 -3.07 -16.83 8.55
N ASP A 121 -2.30 -16.23 7.65
CA ASP A 121 -2.24 -14.77 7.53
C ASP A 121 -3.59 -14.17 7.09
N SER A 122 -3.82 -12.90 7.43
CA SER A 122 -5.12 -12.26 7.25
C SER A 122 -5.45 -12.07 5.77
N SER A 123 -6.64 -12.49 5.35
CA SER A 123 -7.07 -12.29 3.96
C SER A 123 -8.54 -11.93 3.76
N ASN A 124 -9.36 -11.95 4.83
CA ASN A 124 -10.81 -11.84 4.73
C ASN A 124 -11.40 -10.43 4.57
N GLY A 125 -10.60 -9.36 4.74
CA GLY A 125 -11.06 -7.96 4.65
C GLY A 125 -12.03 -7.53 5.74
N GLY A 126 -12.29 -8.39 6.74
CA GLY A 126 -13.12 -8.08 7.91
C GLY A 126 -12.35 -7.47 9.07
N PHE A 127 -11.00 -7.54 9.04
CA PHE A 127 -10.08 -6.94 10.03
C PHE A 127 -10.35 -7.36 11.49
N LYS A 128 -10.73 -8.63 11.70
CA LYS A 128 -11.02 -9.22 13.02
C LYS A 128 -9.89 -10.12 13.54
N GLY A 129 -8.66 -9.87 13.09
CA GLY A 129 -7.51 -10.76 13.31
C GLY A 129 -7.34 -11.81 12.22
N PRO A 130 -6.41 -12.77 12.40
CA PRO A 130 -5.99 -13.72 11.38
C PRO A 130 -7.11 -14.69 10.96
N ASP A 131 -6.90 -15.28 9.79
CA ASP A 131 -7.84 -16.19 9.13
C ASP A 131 -8.00 -17.56 9.82
N GLY A 132 -7.25 -17.83 10.90
CA GLY A 132 -7.32 -19.12 11.60
C GLY A 132 -6.72 -20.29 10.80
N ALA A 133 -7.15 -21.51 11.10
CA ALA A 133 -6.65 -22.73 10.45
C ALA A 133 -7.80 -23.65 10.02
N LEU A 134 -7.52 -24.53 9.06
CA LEU A 134 -8.40 -25.65 8.69
C LEU A 134 -8.02 -26.88 9.50
N TYR A 135 -9.00 -27.77 9.76
CA TYR A 135 -8.78 -28.96 10.59
C TYR A 135 -9.27 -30.24 9.91
N GLY A 136 -8.38 -31.23 9.78
CA GLY A 136 -8.70 -32.61 9.46
C GLY A 136 -8.84 -33.44 10.73
N ASN A 137 -10.08 -33.67 11.18
CA ASN A 137 -10.37 -34.44 12.38
C ASN A 137 -10.30 -35.95 12.11
N PHE A 138 -9.75 -36.72 13.06
CA PHE A 138 -9.68 -38.18 12.99
C PHE A 138 -9.96 -38.80 14.37
N THR A 139 -10.77 -39.86 14.40
CA THR A 139 -11.29 -40.45 15.66
C THR A 139 -10.56 -41.71 16.11
N GLU A 140 -9.74 -42.32 15.25
CA GLU A 140 -9.05 -43.58 15.53
C GLU A 140 -7.67 -43.64 14.85
N ALA A 141 -6.84 -44.59 15.32
CA ALA A 141 -5.55 -44.88 14.72
C ALA A 141 -5.72 -45.50 13.32
N GLY A 142 -4.99 -45.01 12.32
CA GLY A 142 -5.13 -45.49 10.95
C GLY A 142 -4.44 -44.64 9.90
N GLU A 143 -4.64 -44.98 8.62
CA GLU A 143 -4.31 -44.15 7.46
C GLU A 143 -5.44 -43.16 7.18
N HIS A 144 -5.07 -41.89 7.01
CA HIS A 144 -5.98 -40.77 6.80
C HIS A 144 -5.51 -39.91 5.62
N SER A 145 -6.46 -39.26 4.97
CA SER A 145 -6.20 -38.27 3.91
C SER A 145 -7.13 -37.08 4.10
N TYR A 146 -6.56 -35.88 4.22
CA TYR A 146 -7.31 -34.63 4.26
C TYR A 146 -7.03 -33.81 3.00
N THR A 147 -8.08 -33.50 2.23
CA THR A 147 -8.04 -32.54 1.13
C THR A 147 -8.87 -31.33 1.53
N MET A 148 -8.33 -30.12 1.41
CA MET A 148 -9.09 -28.93 1.76
C MET A 148 -10.32 -28.76 0.84
N PRO A 149 -11.49 -28.34 1.35
CA PRO A 149 -12.63 -28.04 0.50
C PRO A 149 -12.40 -26.81 -0.37
N ASP A 150 -12.92 -26.83 -1.60
CA ASP A 150 -12.83 -25.76 -2.61
C ASP A 150 -13.11 -24.34 -2.08
N LYS A 151 -14.16 -24.21 -1.25
CA LYS A 151 -14.54 -22.96 -0.60
C LYS A 151 -13.41 -22.34 0.23
N TYR A 152 -12.50 -23.16 0.75
CA TYR A 152 -11.35 -22.76 1.55
C TYR A 152 -10.02 -22.81 0.79
N LEU A 153 -10.07 -22.84 -0.56
CA LEU A 153 -8.90 -22.64 -1.42
C LEU A 153 -8.05 -21.48 -0.91
N ARG A 154 -6.76 -21.71 -0.68
CA ARG A 154 -5.82 -20.64 -0.32
C ARG A 154 -5.26 -20.04 -1.60
N GLY A 155 -5.62 -18.78 -1.86
CA GLY A 155 -5.33 -18.13 -3.14
C GLY A 155 -3.85 -17.81 -3.37
N GLY A 156 -3.16 -17.45 -2.29
CA GLY A 156 -1.71 -17.24 -2.23
C GLY A 156 -1.17 -17.67 -0.86
N PHE A 157 -0.06 -18.38 -0.86
CA PHE A 157 0.82 -18.71 0.27
C PHE A 157 2.16 -19.29 -0.24
N ARG A 158 3.21 -19.19 0.57
CA ARG A 158 4.49 -19.90 0.36
C ARG A 158 4.71 -20.99 1.42
N TYR A 159 4.26 -20.72 2.65
CA TYR A 159 4.47 -21.59 3.81
C TYR A 159 3.17 -22.25 4.25
N LEU A 160 3.23 -23.56 4.50
CA LEU A 160 2.16 -24.37 5.10
C LEU A 160 2.64 -24.90 6.44
N THR A 161 2.02 -24.46 7.53
CA THR A 161 2.24 -25.04 8.86
C THR A 161 1.24 -26.16 9.11
N LEU A 162 1.75 -27.36 9.40
CA LEU A 162 0.96 -28.50 9.88
C LEU A 162 1.18 -28.70 11.38
N PHE A 163 0.11 -28.83 12.15
CA PHE A 163 0.19 -28.97 13.61
C PHE A 163 -0.85 -29.96 14.16
N LEU A 164 -0.54 -30.59 15.30
CA LEU A 164 -1.35 -31.66 15.90
C LEU A 164 -2.09 -31.20 17.16
N ILE A 165 -3.42 -31.30 17.15
CA ILE A 165 -4.26 -31.15 18.34
C ILE A 165 -4.68 -32.55 18.85
N THR A 166 -4.35 -32.89 20.09
CA THR A 166 -4.64 -34.21 20.70
C THR A 166 -4.47 -34.19 22.24
N ASP A 167 -4.74 -35.30 22.92
CA ASP A 167 -4.64 -35.48 24.38
C ASP A 167 -3.21 -35.78 24.90
N ASN A 168 -2.18 -35.35 24.15
CA ASN A 168 -0.76 -35.69 24.29
C ASN A 168 -0.35 -37.15 24.04
N SER A 169 -1.26 -38.12 23.91
CA SER A 169 -0.88 -39.52 23.68
C SER A 169 -0.62 -39.87 22.21
N THR A 170 -1.23 -39.12 21.28
CA THR A 170 -1.20 -39.42 19.84
C THR A 170 0.05 -38.86 19.15
N ALA A 171 0.55 -39.62 18.18
CA ALA A 171 1.46 -39.15 17.15
C ALA A 171 0.81 -39.21 15.76
N VAL A 172 1.20 -38.31 14.88
CA VAL A 172 0.80 -38.27 13.47
C VAL A 172 2.06 -38.26 12.60
N GLN A 173 2.18 -39.26 11.72
CA GLN A 173 3.24 -39.33 10.73
C GLN A 173 2.70 -38.83 9.40
N ILE A 174 3.13 -37.64 8.98
CA ILE A 174 2.87 -37.10 7.64
C ILE A 174 3.58 -37.98 6.61
N LYS A 175 2.86 -38.38 5.57
CA LYS A 175 3.30 -39.28 4.50
C LYS A 175 3.52 -38.57 3.17
N ASP A 176 2.63 -37.65 2.83
CA ASP A 176 2.71 -36.78 1.66
C ASP A 176 1.95 -35.46 1.91
N VAL A 177 2.48 -34.38 1.36
CA VAL A 177 1.87 -33.05 1.27
C VAL A 177 1.94 -32.63 -0.19
N SER A 178 0.80 -32.46 -0.83
CA SER A 178 0.68 -32.06 -2.25
C SER A 178 -0.35 -30.94 -2.42
N LEU A 179 -0.16 -30.12 -3.46
CA LEU A 179 -0.98 -28.94 -3.77
C LEU A 179 -1.40 -28.99 -5.25
N GLU A 180 -2.71 -29.00 -5.51
CA GLU A 180 -3.27 -28.72 -6.84
C GLU A 180 -3.35 -27.20 -7.03
N ILE A 181 -2.61 -26.65 -8.00
CA ILE A 181 -2.56 -25.22 -8.30
C ILE A 181 -3.84 -24.75 -8.99
N GLY A 182 -4.50 -23.76 -8.37
CA GLY A 182 -5.77 -23.20 -8.83
C GLY A 182 -5.67 -22.01 -9.80
N PHE A 183 -4.54 -21.30 -9.81
CA PHE A 183 -4.35 -20.14 -10.70
C PHE A 183 -4.00 -20.54 -12.14
N GLN A 184 -4.14 -19.59 -13.06
CA GLN A 184 -4.06 -19.76 -14.52
C GLN A 184 -4.86 -20.98 -14.98
N PRO A 185 -6.19 -21.02 -14.74
CA PRO A 185 -6.95 -22.26 -14.79
C PRO A 185 -7.07 -22.85 -16.19
N THR A 186 -7.18 -22.02 -17.22
CA THR A 186 -7.36 -22.44 -18.62
C THR A 186 -6.10 -22.95 -19.31
N TRP A 187 -4.95 -22.96 -18.62
CA TRP A 187 -3.67 -23.40 -19.18
C TRP A 187 -3.30 -24.82 -18.71
N SER A 188 -3.09 -25.72 -19.66
CA SER A 188 -2.53 -27.05 -19.39
C SER A 188 -1.03 -26.97 -19.06
N ASN A 189 -0.28 -26.12 -19.76
CA ASN A 189 1.13 -25.88 -19.53
C ASN A 189 1.35 -24.51 -18.88
N LEU A 190 1.53 -24.46 -17.56
CA LEU A 190 1.80 -23.24 -16.79
C LEU A 190 3.05 -22.46 -17.27
N ARG A 191 3.98 -23.11 -17.97
CA ARG A 191 5.23 -22.51 -18.45
C ARG A 191 5.15 -22.01 -19.90
N ALA A 192 3.98 -22.07 -20.54
CA ALA A 192 3.77 -21.68 -21.93
C ALA A 192 3.70 -20.15 -22.15
N TYR A 193 4.65 -19.40 -21.58
CA TYR A 193 4.68 -17.94 -21.64
C TYR A 193 4.78 -17.44 -23.09
N GLN A 194 4.06 -16.36 -23.39
CA GLN A 194 3.93 -15.79 -24.73
C GLN A 194 4.90 -14.62 -24.98
N GLY A 195 5.71 -14.27 -23.99
CA GLY A 195 6.82 -13.33 -24.08
C GLY A 195 7.96 -13.68 -23.14
N TYR A 196 9.08 -12.97 -23.28
CA TYR A 196 10.30 -13.18 -22.51
C TYR A 196 11.13 -11.90 -22.39
N PHE A 197 12.05 -11.87 -21.43
CA PHE A 197 13.09 -10.86 -21.28
C PHE A 197 14.39 -11.51 -20.79
N ASP A 198 15.53 -11.05 -21.28
CA ASP A 198 16.85 -11.48 -20.84
C ASP A 198 17.88 -10.37 -21.08
N SER A 199 18.75 -10.13 -20.10
CA SER A 199 19.71 -9.03 -20.11
C SER A 199 21.02 -9.41 -19.42
N SER A 200 22.02 -8.54 -19.52
CA SER A 200 23.31 -8.69 -18.83
C SER A 200 23.27 -8.50 -17.31
N ASP A 201 22.08 -8.38 -16.71
CA ASP A 201 21.86 -8.20 -15.26
C ASP A 201 20.82 -9.23 -14.79
N ASP A 202 21.30 -10.26 -14.09
CA ASP A 202 20.45 -11.37 -13.62
C ASP A 202 19.41 -10.93 -12.59
N LEU A 203 19.61 -9.83 -11.86
CA LEU A 203 18.61 -9.31 -10.92
C LEU A 203 17.43 -8.67 -11.66
N LEU A 204 17.70 -7.90 -12.73
CA LEU A 204 16.63 -7.37 -13.60
C LEU A 204 15.88 -8.50 -14.31
N ASN A 205 16.58 -9.56 -14.70
CA ASN A 205 15.96 -10.76 -15.26
C ASN A 205 15.01 -11.38 -14.23
N ALA A 206 15.47 -11.64 -13.01
CA ALA A 206 14.64 -12.21 -11.94
C ALA A 206 13.40 -11.35 -11.63
N ILE A 207 13.57 -10.02 -11.47
CA ILE A 207 12.47 -9.08 -11.21
C ILE A 207 11.41 -9.11 -12.33
N TRP A 208 11.83 -9.17 -13.60
CA TRP A 208 10.90 -9.26 -14.74
C TRP A 208 10.01 -10.51 -14.64
N TYR A 209 10.61 -11.66 -14.32
CA TYR A 209 9.90 -12.93 -14.16
C TYR A 209 9.07 -12.98 -12.86
N SER A 210 9.48 -12.28 -11.80
CA SER A 210 8.66 -12.16 -10.58
C SER A 210 7.38 -11.37 -10.83
N GLY A 211 7.44 -10.28 -11.61
CA GLY A 211 6.24 -9.56 -12.05
C GLY A 211 5.34 -10.42 -12.96
N ALA A 212 5.93 -11.16 -13.91
CA ALA A 212 5.19 -12.08 -14.78
C ALA A 212 4.49 -13.22 -13.99
N TYR A 213 5.18 -13.80 -13.01
CA TYR A 213 4.60 -14.86 -12.17
C TYR A 213 3.50 -14.34 -11.25
N THR A 214 3.64 -13.12 -10.73
CA THR A 214 2.59 -12.46 -9.93
C THR A 214 1.30 -12.28 -10.72
N LEU A 215 1.40 -11.90 -12.00
CA LEU A 215 0.23 -11.79 -12.87
C LEU A 215 -0.40 -13.16 -13.09
N GLN A 216 0.41 -14.21 -13.26
CA GLN A 216 -0.06 -15.58 -13.38
C GLN A 216 -0.77 -16.10 -12.11
N THR A 217 -0.28 -15.78 -10.90
CA THR A 217 -0.95 -16.14 -9.63
C THR A 217 -2.28 -15.42 -9.45
N ASN A 218 -2.42 -14.26 -10.09
CA ASN A 218 -3.61 -13.40 -10.05
C ASN A 218 -4.66 -13.72 -11.11
N GLU A 219 -4.39 -14.63 -12.06
CA GLU A 219 -5.42 -15.12 -12.98
C GLU A 219 -6.14 -16.32 -12.37
N VAL A 220 -7.39 -16.13 -11.94
CA VAL A 220 -8.11 -17.06 -11.06
C VAL A 220 -9.39 -17.60 -11.70
N PRO A 221 -9.87 -18.80 -11.32
CA PRO A 221 -11.17 -19.29 -11.76
C PRO A 221 -12.28 -18.39 -11.23
N VAL A 222 -13.24 -18.02 -12.09
CA VAL A 222 -14.22 -16.96 -11.79
C VAL A 222 -15.09 -17.19 -10.55
N ASN A 223 -15.25 -18.44 -10.11
CA ASN A 223 -16.05 -18.80 -8.93
C ASN A 223 -15.20 -18.95 -7.64
N THR A 224 -13.97 -18.43 -7.63
CA THR A 224 -13.04 -18.45 -6.47
C THR A 224 -12.79 -17.06 -5.87
N GLY A 225 -13.72 -16.13 -6.12
CA GLY A 225 -13.70 -14.78 -5.53
C GLY A 225 -14.00 -14.80 -4.03
N ARG A 226 -13.51 -13.78 -3.33
CA ARG A 226 -13.74 -13.59 -1.90
C ARG A 226 -15.24 -13.41 -1.60
N GLN A 227 -15.76 -14.14 -0.61
CA GLN A 227 -17.12 -13.97 -0.13
C GLN A 227 -17.30 -12.56 0.47
N ILE A 228 -18.26 -11.82 -0.08
CA ILE A 228 -18.75 -10.54 0.44
C ILE A 228 -20.23 -10.70 0.83
N PRO A 229 -20.72 -10.14 1.94
CA PRO A 229 -19.97 -9.50 3.03
C PRO A 229 -18.91 -10.43 3.65
N ALA A 230 -17.84 -9.83 4.20
CA ALA A 230 -16.73 -10.56 4.78
C ALA A 230 -17.18 -11.53 5.90
N MET A 231 -16.55 -12.71 5.93
CA MET A 231 -16.84 -13.74 6.94
C MET A 231 -16.50 -13.24 8.35
N PRO A 232 -17.29 -13.54 9.39
CA PRO A 232 -16.98 -13.12 10.78
C PRO A 232 -15.68 -13.72 11.34
N ALA A 233 -15.26 -14.87 10.83
CA ALA A 233 -14.01 -15.55 11.11
C ALA A 233 -13.62 -16.41 9.88
N GLY A 234 -12.33 -16.63 9.68
CA GLY A 234 -11.81 -17.40 8.56
C GLY A 234 -11.99 -16.75 7.19
N TRP A 235 -11.85 -17.55 6.14
CA TRP A 235 -12.03 -17.13 4.75
C TRP A 235 -13.05 -17.98 4.02
N ALA A 236 -13.49 -17.48 2.87
CA ALA A 236 -14.33 -18.19 1.93
C ALA A 236 -14.11 -17.62 0.53
N ASN A 237 -13.64 -18.45 -0.40
CA ASN A 237 -13.31 -18.11 -1.78
C ASN A 237 -14.27 -18.86 -2.72
N ASN A 238 -15.55 -18.51 -2.66
CA ASN A 238 -16.65 -19.18 -3.37
C ASN A 238 -17.63 -18.21 -4.07
N ALA A 239 -17.24 -16.94 -4.23
CA ALA A 239 -18.05 -15.94 -4.91
C ALA A 239 -17.70 -15.86 -6.40
N THR A 240 -18.67 -15.43 -7.22
CA THR A 240 -18.49 -15.22 -8.65
C THR A 240 -17.96 -13.81 -8.93
N LEU A 241 -16.82 -13.74 -9.61
CA LEU A 241 -16.08 -12.53 -9.97
C LEU A 241 -16.47 -11.92 -11.32
N GLY A 242 -17.06 -12.72 -12.21
CA GLY A 242 -17.35 -12.30 -13.58
C GLY A 242 -17.66 -13.47 -14.53
N PRO A 243 -17.72 -13.19 -15.84
CA PRO A 243 -17.96 -14.19 -16.89
C PRO A 243 -16.68 -14.95 -17.28
N GLY A 244 -16.83 -16.06 -17.99
CA GLY A 244 -15.72 -16.86 -18.53
C GLY A 244 -15.16 -17.89 -17.55
N ASP A 245 -14.04 -18.52 -17.90
CA ASP A 245 -13.37 -19.52 -17.07
C ASP A 245 -12.20 -18.94 -16.23
N THR A 246 -11.74 -17.73 -16.56
CA THR A 246 -10.58 -17.07 -15.93
C THR A 246 -10.79 -15.55 -15.83
N ILE A 247 -10.27 -14.92 -14.78
CA ILE A 247 -10.34 -13.47 -14.56
C ILE A 247 -9.12 -12.99 -13.76
N ILE A 248 -8.64 -11.77 -14.03
CA ILE A 248 -7.50 -11.19 -13.31
C ILE A 248 -7.96 -10.42 -12.06
N VAL A 249 -7.27 -10.62 -10.93
CA VAL A 249 -7.51 -9.91 -9.66
C VAL A 249 -6.29 -9.11 -9.19
N ASP A 250 -6.47 -8.28 -8.17
CA ASP A 250 -5.43 -7.47 -7.53
C ASP A 250 -4.30 -8.30 -6.91
N GLY A 251 -4.64 -9.38 -6.20
CA GLY A 251 -3.68 -10.20 -5.45
C GLY A 251 -4.13 -11.64 -5.26
N ALA A 252 -3.16 -12.52 -5.04
CA ALA A 252 -3.40 -13.96 -4.92
C ALA A 252 -4.10 -14.31 -3.59
N LYS A 253 -3.57 -13.84 -2.45
CA LYS A 253 -4.08 -14.16 -1.09
C LYS A 253 -5.40 -13.44 -0.76
N ARG A 254 -5.35 -12.11 -0.68
CA ARG A 254 -6.35 -11.25 -0.03
C ARG A 254 -7.04 -10.35 -1.04
N ASP A 255 -8.19 -9.79 -0.64
CA ASP A 255 -9.21 -9.15 -1.51
C ASP A 255 -9.72 -10.07 -2.63
N ARG A 256 -8.85 -10.57 -3.52
CA ARG A 256 -9.16 -11.44 -4.67
C ARG A 256 -10.30 -10.86 -5.50
N ALA A 257 -10.21 -9.58 -5.81
CA ALA A 257 -11.24 -8.81 -6.49
C ALA A 257 -10.66 -8.16 -7.75
N VAL A 258 -11.53 -7.82 -8.69
CA VAL A 258 -11.16 -7.04 -9.85
C VAL A 258 -10.99 -5.59 -9.41
N TRP A 259 -9.77 -5.06 -9.41
CA TRP A 259 -9.51 -3.65 -9.15
C TRP A 259 -8.94 -2.98 -10.42
N PRO A 260 -9.68 -2.06 -11.06
CA PRO A 260 -9.22 -1.38 -12.26
C PRO A 260 -7.91 -0.58 -12.11
N GLY A 261 -7.61 -0.02 -10.93
CA GLY A 261 -6.38 0.72 -10.67
C GLY A 261 -5.11 -0.08 -11.00
N ASP A 262 -5.08 -1.34 -10.55
CA ASP A 262 -4.03 -2.30 -10.82
C ASP A 262 -3.79 -2.53 -12.32
N MET A 263 -4.86 -2.50 -13.13
CA MET A 263 -4.81 -2.78 -14.56
C MET A 263 -3.95 -1.78 -15.33
N GLY A 264 -3.79 -0.56 -14.83
CA GLY A 264 -2.89 0.45 -15.39
C GLY A 264 -1.44 -0.04 -15.51
N ILE A 265 -1.02 -0.92 -14.59
CA ILE A 265 0.31 -1.55 -14.58
C ILE A 265 0.24 -3.03 -15.02
N ALA A 266 -0.76 -3.76 -14.54
CA ALA A 266 -0.88 -5.20 -14.75
C ALA A 266 -1.15 -5.57 -16.22
N VAL A 267 -1.96 -4.81 -16.96
CA VAL A 267 -2.34 -5.18 -18.34
C VAL A 267 -1.17 -5.04 -19.34
N PRO A 268 -0.40 -3.93 -19.37
CA PRO A 268 0.82 -3.85 -20.18
C PRO A 268 1.85 -4.93 -19.82
N SER A 269 1.99 -5.25 -18.53
CA SER A 269 2.95 -6.26 -18.05
C SER A 269 2.50 -7.69 -18.40
N ALA A 270 1.20 -7.98 -18.36
CA ALA A 270 0.63 -9.27 -18.78
C ALA A 270 0.82 -9.48 -20.29
N PHE A 271 0.53 -8.45 -21.10
CA PHE A 271 0.71 -8.48 -22.55
C PHE A 271 2.14 -8.88 -22.97
N VAL A 272 3.18 -8.28 -22.37
CA VAL A 272 4.56 -8.58 -22.75
C VAL A 272 5.13 -9.89 -22.17
N SER A 273 4.40 -10.59 -21.30
CA SER A 273 4.92 -11.75 -20.55
C SER A 273 4.10 -13.03 -20.72
N ILE A 274 2.98 -13.17 -20.01
CA ILE A 274 2.09 -14.34 -20.14
C ILE A 274 1.23 -14.27 -21.41
N GLY A 275 0.93 -13.06 -21.90
CA GLY A 275 0.14 -12.80 -23.10
C GLY A 275 -1.34 -13.21 -23.01
N ASN A 276 -1.83 -13.63 -21.84
CA ASN A 276 -3.26 -13.87 -21.66
C ASN A 276 -3.99 -12.55 -21.46
N LEU A 277 -4.89 -12.22 -22.38
CA LEU A 277 -5.79 -11.06 -22.27
C LEU A 277 -7.27 -11.49 -22.16
N GLU A 278 -7.56 -12.80 -22.09
CA GLU A 278 -8.91 -13.33 -21.78
C GLU A 278 -9.32 -12.93 -20.36
N SER A 279 -8.43 -13.13 -19.39
CA SER A 279 -8.63 -12.74 -17.99
C SER A 279 -8.87 -11.24 -17.81
N VAL A 280 -8.23 -10.41 -18.65
CA VAL A 280 -8.41 -8.95 -18.71
C VAL A 280 -9.75 -8.57 -19.33
N LYS A 281 -10.13 -9.22 -20.44
CA LYS A 281 -11.45 -9.03 -21.09
C LYS A 281 -12.60 -9.29 -20.14
N ASN A 282 -12.52 -10.37 -19.36
CA ASN A 282 -13.57 -10.76 -18.42
C ASN A 282 -13.68 -9.78 -17.23
N ALA A 283 -12.60 -9.09 -16.90
CA ALA A 283 -12.54 -8.09 -15.84
C ALA A 283 -13.07 -6.69 -16.25
N LEU A 284 -12.97 -6.32 -17.54
CA LEU A 284 -13.30 -4.97 -18.07
C LEU A 284 -14.75 -4.79 -18.58
N GLN A 285 -15.72 -5.57 -18.08
CA GLN A 285 -17.11 -5.51 -18.54
C GLN A 285 -17.87 -4.30 -17.98
N ALA A 286 -18.56 -3.53 -18.83
CA ALA A 286 -19.24 -2.29 -18.46
C ALA A 286 -20.76 -2.38 -18.63
N SER A 287 -21.55 -1.89 -17.65
CA SER A 287 -23.03 -1.99 -17.72
C SER A 287 -23.80 -0.68 -17.56
N THR A 288 -23.27 0.34 -16.87
CA THR A 288 -24.05 1.56 -16.52
C THR A 288 -23.45 2.89 -17.00
N GLY A 289 -22.23 2.90 -17.54
CA GLY A 289 -21.56 4.11 -18.04
C GLY A 289 -20.71 4.83 -16.99
N ALA A 290 -20.91 4.57 -15.70
CA ALA A 290 -19.87 4.73 -14.70
C ALA A 290 -19.20 3.35 -14.48
N PHE A 291 -17.88 3.33 -14.39
CA PHE A 291 -17.16 2.13 -13.97
C PHE A 291 -17.18 2.00 -12.45
N ASP A 292 -17.27 0.75 -11.99
CA ASP A 292 -17.15 0.42 -10.58
C ASP A 292 -15.69 0.62 -10.15
N GLU A 293 -15.49 1.05 -8.90
CA GLU A 293 -14.18 1.12 -8.27
C GLU A 293 -13.55 -0.27 -8.10
N SER A 294 -14.39 -1.30 -7.96
CA SER A 294 -14.00 -2.71 -7.90
C SER A 294 -15.07 -3.56 -8.60
N GLY A 295 -14.70 -4.61 -9.31
CA GLY A 295 -15.68 -5.56 -9.87
C GLY A 295 -16.42 -6.38 -8.80
N PRO A 296 -17.39 -7.21 -9.22
CA PRO A 296 -18.16 -8.04 -8.29
C PRO A 296 -17.28 -9.13 -7.63
N PRO A 297 -17.66 -9.63 -6.44
CA PRO A 297 -18.85 -9.25 -5.66
C PRO A 297 -18.68 -7.96 -4.85
N LEU A 298 -17.52 -7.29 -4.91
CA LEU A 298 -17.20 -6.14 -4.08
C LEU A 298 -17.92 -4.86 -4.56
N SER A 299 -17.94 -4.61 -5.88
CA SER A 299 -18.81 -3.62 -6.55
C SER A 299 -18.88 -2.23 -5.93
N GLN A 300 -17.76 -1.73 -5.40
CA GLN A 300 -17.62 -0.36 -4.90
C GLN A 300 -17.79 0.67 -6.03
N LYS A 301 -18.18 1.91 -5.69
CA LYS A 301 -18.65 2.94 -6.63
C LYS A 301 -18.13 4.32 -6.23
N ASN A 302 -18.16 5.25 -7.18
CA ASN A 302 -17.87 6.69 -6.99
C ASN A 302 -16.36 7.01 -6.81
N SER A 303 -15.50 6.34 -7.57
CA SER A 303 -14.07 6.63 -7.63
C SER A 303 -13.66 7.05 -9.04
N ASP A 304 -13.50 8.36 -9.26
CA ASP A 304 -13.13 8.93 -10.55
C ASP A 304 -11.78 8.37 -11.05
N THR A 305 -10.82 8.17 -10.14
CA THR A 305 -9.50 7.59 -10.45
C THR A 305 -9.60 6.17 -10.97
N TYR A 306 -10.37 5.29 -10.32
CA TYR A 306 -10.53 3.90 -10.78
C TYR A 306 -11.41 3.80 -12.04
N HIS A 307 -12.35 4.74 -12.21
CA HIS A 307 -13.08 4.89 -13.47
C HIS A 307 -12.12 5.22 -14.63
N MET A 308 -11.19 6.18 -14.45
CA MET A 308 -10.15 6.48 -15.45
C MET A 308 -9.26 5.26 -15.75
N TRP A 309 -8.85 4.51 -14.72
CA TRP A 309 -8.03 3.31 -14.92
C TRP A 309 -8.73 2.20 -15.71
N SER A 310 -10.05 2.03 -15.53
CA SER A 310 -10.84 1.12 -16.38
C SER A 310 -10.74 1.50 -17.86
N MET A 311 -10.79 2.79 -18.17
CA MET A 311 -10.70 3.31 -19.54
C MET A 311 -9.31 3.13 -20.14
N VAL A 312 -8.25 3.34 -19.35
CA VAL A 312 -6.85 3.08 -19.75
C VAL A 312 -6.61 1.57 -19.96
N GLY A 313 -7.14 0.72 -19.09
CA GLY A 313 -7.12 -0.74 -19.23
C GLY A 313 -7.76 -1.20 -20.55
N THR A 314 -8.92 -0.63 -20.89
CA THR A 314 -9.60 -0.89 -22.16
C THR A 314 -8.82 -0.41 -23.38
N TYR A 315 -8.23 0.79 -23.33
CA TYR A 315 -7.36 1.27 -24.40
C TYR A 315 -6.21 0.29 -24.66
N ASN A 316 -5.52 -0.15 -23.60
CA ASN A 316 -4.45 -1.14 -23.70
C ASN A 316 -4.95 -2.47 -24.26
N TYR A 317 -6.09 -2.98 -23.76
CA TYR A 317 -6.70 -4.21 -24.27
C TYR A 317 -6.97 -4.17 -25.78
N LEU A 318 -7.54 -3.06 -26.28
CA LEU A 318 -7.84 -2.87 -27.70
C LEU A 318 -6.58 -2.67 -28.55
N LEU A 319 -5.58 -1.95 -28.03
CA LEU A 319 -4.27 -1.79 -28.66
C LEU A 319 -3.58 -3.15 -28.90
N TYR A 320 -3.73 -4.09 -27.96
CA TYR A 320 -3.07 -5.39 -28.02
C TYR A 320 -3.87 -6.45 -28.79
N THR A 321 -5.21 -6.41 -28.74
CA THR A 321 -6.07 -7.48 -29.30
C THR A 321 -6.80 -7.11 -30.60
N ASN A 322 -7.13 -5.83 -30.81
CA ASN A 322 -8.07 -5.37 -31.84
C ASN A 322 -9.44 -6.09 -31.80
N ASP A 323 -9.95 -6.43 -30.60
CA ASP A 323 -11.29 -7.01 -30.42
C ASP A 323 -12.38 -5.95 -30.62
N THR A 324 -12.75 -5.70 -31.88
CA THR A 324 -13.80 -4.74 -32.24
C THR A 324 -15.17 -5.17 -31.74
N SER A 325 -15.44 -6.47 -31.60
CA SER A 325 -16.71 -6.99 -31.08
C SER A 325 -16.91 -6.63 -29.59
N PHE A 326 -15.84 -6.72 -28.78
CA PHE A 326 -15.85 -6.24 -27.40
C PHE A 326 -16.10 -4.73 -27.34
N LEU A 327 -15.44 -3.95 -28.21
CA LEU A 327 -15.64 -2.51 -28.30
C LEU A 327 -17.09 -2.17 -28.67
N GLU A 328 -17.63 -2.71 -29.78
CA GLU A 328 -19.01 -2.50 -30.24
C GLU A 328 -20.05 -2.82 -29.15
N THR A 329 -19.89 -3.95 -28.46
CA THR A 329 -20.79 -4.39 -27.38
C THR A 329 -20.84 -3.40 -26.22
N ASN A 330 -19.69 -2.81 -25.86
CA ASN A 330 -19.56 -1.93 -24.72
C ASN A 330 -19.55 -0.43 -25.10
N TRP A 331 -19.59 -0.07 -26.39
CA TRP A 331 -19.27 1.29 -26.87
C TRP A 331 -20.20 2.36 -26.30
N ALA A 332 -21.51 2.09 -26.23
CA ALA A 332 -22.47 3.03 -25.62
C ALA A 332 -22.25 3.22 -24.11
N GLY A 333 -21.65 2.24 -23.43
CA GLY A 333 -21.17 2.38 -22.05
C GLY A 333 -19.92 3.25 -21.98
N TYR A 334 -18.94 3.01 -22.86
CA TYR A 334 -17.74 3.86 -22.98
C TYR A 334 -18.08 5.30 -23.35
N GLN A 335 -19.04 5.56 -24.25
CA GLN A 335 -19.44 6.93 -24.57
C GLN A 335 -19.99 7.68 -23.34
N LYS A 336 -20.71 7.00 -22.43
CA LYS A 336 -21.14 7.58 -21.15
C LYS A 336 -20.01 7.74 -20.14
N ALA A 337 -19.08 6.78 -20.09
CA ALA A 337 -17.85 6.91 -19.29
C ALA A 337 -16.95 8.05 -19.79
N MET A 338 -16.98 8.30 -21.10
CA MET A 338 -16.37 9.45 -21.73
C MET A 338 -17.18 10.72 -21.47
N GLU A 339 -18.52 10.70 -21.43
CA GLU A 339 -19.30 11.87 -20.99
C GLU A 339 -19.05 12.23 -19.51
N TYR A 340 -18.50 11.29 -18.73
CA TYR A 340 -18.01 11.50 -17.37
C TYR A 340 -16.58 12.10 -17.34
N ILE A 341 -15.60 11.60 -18.14
CA ILE A 341 -14.17 12.02 -18.02
C ILE A 341 -13.42 12.37 -19.36
N TYR A 342 -13.99 12.11 -20.53
CA TYR A 342 -13.64 12.66 -21.88
C TYR A 342 -12.28 12.25 -22.53
N GLY A 343 -12.27 11.20 -23.37
CA GLY A 343 -11.06 10.60 -23.96
C GLY A 343 -11.14 10.29 -25.47
N ALA A 344 -10.26 10.96 -26.23
CA ALA A 344 -10.32 11.07 -27.69
C ALA A 344 -10.08 9.77 -28.48
N GLU A 345 -9.10 8.97 -28.07
CA GLU A 345 -8.56 7.91 -28.95
C GLU A 345 -9.53 6.73 -29.14
N LEU A 346 -10.30 6.36 -28.12
CA LEU A 346 -11.33 5.34 -28.26
C LEU A 346 -12.44 5.77 -29.24
N ALA A 347 -12.76 7.07 -29.31
CA ALA A 347 -13.73 7.58 -30.29
C ALA A 347 -13.21 7.46 -31.73
N THR A 348 -11.91 7.75 -31.95
CA THR A 348 -11.25 7.51 -33.24
C THR A 348 -11.29 6.03 -33.63
N TRP A 349 -11.00 5.11 -32.70
CA TRP A 349 -10.97 3.67 -32.98
C TRP A 349 -12.37 3.04 -33.16
N ALA A 350 -13.39 3.59 -32.49
CA ALA A 350 -14.78 3.23 -32.72
C ALA A 350 -15.36 3.80 -34.03
N GLY A 351 -14.58 4.60 -34.78
CA GLY A 351 -15.04 5.22 -36.03
C GLY A 351 -16.05 6.35 -35.83
N ASP A 352 -16.01 7.06 -34.70
CA ASP A 352 -16.88 8.21 -34.46
C ASP A 352 -16.72 9.28 -35.55
N THR A 353 -17.85 9.82 -36.01
CA THR A 353 -17.93 10.90 -36.98
C THR A 353 -18.59 12.17 -36.42
N THR A 354 -18.94 12.17 -35.13
CA THR A 354 -19.64 13.29 -34.47
C THR A 354 -18.71 14.39 -33.94
N GLY A 355 -17.39 14.17 -33.97
CA GLY A 355 -16.38 15.15 -33.56
C GLY A 355 -15.97 15.03 -32.09
N LEU A 356 -16.23 13.88 -31.45
CA LEU A 356 -15.86 13.65 -30.06
C LEU A 356 -14.35 13.64 -29.86
N SER A 357 -13.59 13.09 -30.81
CA SER A 357 -12.11 13.04 -30.75
C SER A 357 -11.49 14.44 -30.63
N ASP A 358 -11.88 15.39 -31.49
CA ASP A 358 -11.43 16.79 -31.43
C ASP A 358 -11.88 17.48 -30.14
N THR A 359 -13.12 17.22 -29.71
CA THR A 359 -13.69 17.79 -28.48
C THR A 359 -12.92 17.36 -27.24
N TYR A 360 -12.61 16.07 -27.13
CA TYR A 360 -11.89 15.48 -26.01
C TYR A 360 -10.41 15.91 -26.01
N THR A 361 -9.77 15.96 -27.18
CA THR A 361 -8.40 16.50 -27.34
C THR A 361 -8.32 17.96 -26.86
N THR A 362 -9.23 18.83 -27.32
CA THR A 362 -9.30 20.24 -26.92
C THR A 362 -9.49 20.42 -25.41
N ARG A 363 -10.20 19.50 -24.75
CA ARG A 363 -10.40 19.53 -23.29
C ARG A 363 -9.16 19.08 -22.53
N ALA A 364 -8.49 18.03 -23.00
CA ALA A 364 -7.23 17.57 -22.42
C ALA A 364 -6.13 18.64 -22.49
N GLU A 365 -6.05 19.40 -23.59
CA GLU A 365 -5.13 20.54 -23.72
C GLU A 365 -5.39 21.62 -22.67
N LYS A 366 -6.65 22.03 -22.47
CA LYS A 366 -7.04 23.02 -21.44
C LYS A 366 -6.81 22.52 -20.01
N LEU A 367 -7.01 21.23 -19.76
CA LEU A 367 -6.72 20.63 -18.46
C LEU A 367 -5.20 20.64 -18.18
N ARG A 368 -4.37 20.32 -19.18
CA ARG A 368 -2.91 20.44 -19.10
C ARG A 368 -2.46 21.87 -18.82
N GLU A 369 -3.06 22.86 -19.48
CA GLU A 369 -2.81 24.28 -19.21
C GLU A 369 -3.13 24.64 -17.76
N ALA A 370 -4.32 24.28 -17.26
CA ALA A 370 -4.73 24.54 -15.89
C ALA A 370 -3.83 23.86 -14.83
N ILE A 371 -3.44 22.60 -15.04
CA ILE A 371 -2.52 21.89 -14.13
C ILE A 371 -1.17 22.64 -14.06
N ASN A 372 -0.64 23.09 -15.19
CA ASN A 372 0.61 23.86 -15.27
C ASN A 372 0.53 25.28 -14.70
N GLU A 373 -0.66 25.88 -14.64
CA GLU A 373 -0.92 27.21 -14.08
C GLU A 373 -1.13 27.18 -12.56
N TYR A 374 -1.94 26.24 -12.04
CA TYR A 374 -2.41 26.27 -10.64
C TYR A 374 -1.68 25.31 -9.69
N CYS A 375 -1.12 24.20 -10.21
CA CYS A 375 -0.49 23.17 -9.36
C CYS A 375 1.05 23.21 -9.40
N TRP A 376 1.67 23.86 -10.39
CA TRP A 376 3.12 23.93 -10.50
C TRP A 376 3.72 24.84 -9.40
N ASP A 377 4.84 24.42 -8.83
CA ASP A 377 5.62 25.20 -7.86
C ASP A 377 7.03 25.43 -8.41
N ASP A 378 7.29 26.65 -8.91
CA ASP A 378 8.59 27.05 -9.43
C ASP A 378 9.70 27.10 -8.36
N SER A 379 9.36 27.18 -7.07
CA SER A 379 10.34 27.21 -5.98
C SER A 379 10.83 25.81 -5.59
N TYR A 380 9.96 24.80 -5.72
CA TYR A 380 10.29 23.40 -5.50
C TYR A 380 10.75 22.69 -6.77
N GLY A 381 10.23 23.07 -7.93
CA GLY A 381 10.52 22.45 -9.24
C GLY A 381 9.70 21.21 -9.54
N ALA A 382 8.50 21.07 -8.95
CA ALA A 382 7.57 19.96 -9.19
C ALA A 382 6.11 20.41 -8.95
N PHE A 383 5.13 19.52 -9.18
CA PHE A 383 3.73 19.77 -8.87
C PHE A 383 3.42 19.57 -7.38
N LYS A 384 2.60 20.47 -6.84
CA LYS A 384 1.84 20.27 -5.61
C LYS A 384 0.71 19.26 -5.83
N ASP A 385 0.25 18.66 -4.75
CA ASP A 385 -0.90 17.75 -4.68
C ASP A 385 -2.17 18.30 -5.35
N ASN A 386 -2.46 19.59 -5.15
CA ASN A 386 -3.62 20.24 -5.76
C ASN A 386 -3.46 21.77 -5.83
N ALA A 387 -4.47 22.44 -6.42
CA ALA A 387 -4.49 23.89 -6.65
C ALA A 387 -4.71 24.76 -5.39
N THR A 388 -4.79 24.17 -4.19
CA THR A 388 -4.88 24.92 -2.93
C THR A 388 -3.49 25.27 -2.36
N ASP A 389 -3.49 25.93 -1.20
CA ASP A 389 -2.30 26.24 -0.44
C ASP A 389 -1.85 25.00 0.36
N THR A 390 -1.09 24.14 -0.31
CA THR A 390 -0.54 22.89 0.23
C THR A 390 0.97 22.85 -0.01
N THR A 391 1.70 22.26 0.94
CA THR A 391 3.16 22.04 0.86
C THR A 391 3.50 20.60 0.49
N LEU A 392 2.53 19.81 0.05
CA LEU A 392 2.71 18.42 -0.38
C LEU A 392 3.00 18.38 -1.89
N HIS A 393 4.13 17.81 -2.27
CA HIS A 393 4.50 17.48 -3.65
C HIS A 393 4.56 15.95 -3.77
N PRO A 394 3.45 15.29 -4.14
CA PRO A 394 3.31 13.85 -3.99
C PRO A 394 4.06 13.08 -5.10
N GLN A 395 4.41 11.83 -4.82
CA GLN A 395 5.14 10.96 -5.74
C GLN A 395 4.27 10.61 -6.95
N ASP A 396 2.98 10.33 -6.73
CA ASP A 396 2.03 9.89 -7.74
C ASP A 396 1.78 10.91 -8.87
N ALA A 397 1.30 12.12 -8.56
CA ALA A 397 0.98 13.15 -9.52
C ALA A 397 2.20 13.56 -10.35
N ASN A 398 3.37 13.64 -9.72
CA ASN A 398 4.62 13.98 -10.38
C ASN A 398 5.11 12.85 -11.30
N SER A 399 5.01 11.59 -10.87
CA SER A 399 5.35 10.43 -11.71
C SER A 399 4.43 10.31 -12.93
N MET A 400 3.13 10.51 -12.73
CA MET A 400 2.13 10.48 -13.81
C MET A 400 2.27 11.68 -14.75
N ALA A 401 2.66 12.86 -14.25
CA ALA A 401 2.94 14.04 -15.07
C ALA A 401 4.11 13.83 -16.05
N LEU A 402 5.14 13.08 -15.64
CA LEU A 402 6.22 12.65 -16.53
C LEU A 402 5.71 11.66 -17.60
N LEU A 403 4.98 10.63 -17.17
CA LEU A 403 4.51 9.54 -18.04
C LEU A 403 3.52 10.03 -19.11
N PHE A 404 2.61 10.94 -18.75
CA PHE A 404 1.59 11.47 -19.64
C PHE A 404 1.99 12.77 -20.37
N GLY A 405 3.24 13.24 -20.21
CA GLY A 405 3.72 14.42 -20.94
C GLY A 405 2.94 15.70 -20.61
N VAL A 406 2.57 15.88 -19.34
CA VAL A 406 1.84 17.07 -18.85
C VAL A 406 2.71 18.33 -18.92
N VAL A 407 4.04 18.15 -18.91
CA VAL A 407 5.05 19.20 -18.83
C VAL A 407 5.98 19.24 -20.05
N ASP A 408 6.62 20.39 -20.27
CA ASP A 408 7.75 20.51 -21.20
C ASP A 408 9.00 19.77 -20.71
N SER A 409 10.04 19.71 -21.55
CA SER A 409 11.28 18.98 -21.26
C SER A 409 12.12 19.53 -20.10
N GLU A 410 11.99 20.81 -19.76
CA GLU A 410 12.74 21.45 -18.66
C GLU A 410 12.08 21.13 -17.33
N ARG A 411 10.76 21.36 -17.23
CA ARG A 411 9.94 20.94 -16.08
C ARG A 411 9.99 19.42 -15.86
N ALA A 412 9.97 18.63 -16.94
CA ALA A 412 10.11 17.16 -16.87
C ALA A 412 11.47 16.71 -16.34
N ALA A 413 12.56 17.41 -16.69
CA ALA A 413 13.88 17.12 -16.13
C ALA A 413 13.93 17.44 -14.63
N SER A 414 13.33 18.57 -14.21
CA SER A 414 13.21 19.00 -12.82
C SER A 414 12.43 18.00 -11.96
N ILE A 415 11.21 17.62 -12.37
CA ILE A 415 10.41 16.60 -11.65
C ILE A 415 11.19 15.28 -11.53
N SER A 416 11.82 14.83 -12.62
CA SER A 416 12.61 13.59 -12.67
C SER A 416 13.85 13.63 -11.78
N GLU A 417 14.33 14.80 -11.38
CA GLU A 417 15.38 14.97 -10.37
C GLU A 417 14.78 15.02 -8.96
N LYS A 418 13.71 15.79 -8.76
CA LYS A 418 13.01 15.95 -7.49
C LYS A 418 12.48 14.64 -6.91
N LEU A 419 11.95 13.75 -7.75
CA LEU A 419 11.48 12.42 -7.30
C LEU A 419 12.60 11.58 -6.63
N THR A 420 13.87 11.80 -7.01
CA THR A 420 15.01 11.08 -6.40
C THR A 420 15.30 11.50 -4.95
N GLU A 421 14.77 12.64 -4.49
CA GLU A 421 14.91 13.09 -3.10
C GLU A 421 14.09 12.21 -2.13
N ASN A 422 13.10 11.48 -2.64
CA ASN A 422 12.29 10.52 -1.87
C ASN A 422 12.96 9.14 -1.69
N TRP A 423 14.15 8.92 -2.26
CA TRP A 423 14.76 7.59 -2.35
C TRP A 423 15.53 7.17 -1.09
N THR A 424 15.13 6.03 -0.55
CA THR A 424 15.85 5.29 0.50
C THR A 424 16.73 4.19 -0.10
N PRO A 425 17.55 3.47 0.69
CA PRO A 425 18.24 2.27 0.22
C PRO A 425 17.30 1.18 -0.33
N ILE A 426 16.03 1.17 0.08
CA ILE A 426 15.06 0.10 -0.22
C ILE A 426 13.87 0.56 -1.09
N GLY A 427 13.90 1.78 -1.64
CA GLY A 427 12.83 2.29 -2.52
C GLY A 427 12.42 3.74 -2.24
N ALA A 428 11.47 4.26 -3.03
CA ALA A 428 10.95 5.62 -2.90
C ALA A 428 9.80 5.69 -1.88
N VAL A 429 9.91 6.57 -0.89
CA VAL A 429 8.86 6.82 0.10
C VAL A 429 7.85 7.81 -0.48
N ALA A 430 6.57 7.48 -0.42
CA ALA A 430 5.49 8.34 -0.92
C ALA A 430 5.22 9.50 0.07
N PRO A 431 5.43 10.77 -0.28
CA PRO A 431 5.12 11.90 0.61
C PRO A 431 3.64 11.97 1.01
N GLU A 432 2.73 11.57 0.12
CA GLU A 432 1.28 11.47 0.32
C GLU A 432 0.88 10.37 1.32
N LEU A 433 1.72 9.34 1.46
CA LEU A 433 1.55 8.23 2.38
C LEU A 433 2.84 8.00 3.19
N PRO A 434 3.17 8.89 4.15
CA PRO A 434 4.45 8.89 4.84
C PRO A 434 4.85 7.52 5.39
N GLU A 435 6.15 7.27 5.42
CA GLU A 435 6.80 6.00 5.80
C GLU A 435 6.52 4.80 4.87
N ASN A 436 5.58 4.88 3.93
CA ASN A 436 5.23 3.78 3.04
C ASN A 436 5.99 3.88 1.72
N ILE A 437 6.48 2.74 1.24
CA ILE A 437 7.03 2.57 -0.10
C ILE A 437 5.96 1.81 -0.90
N SER A 438 5.49 2.44 -1.97
CA SER A 438 4.47 1.87 -2.86
C SER A 438 5.08 1.51 -4.22
N PRO A 439 5.30 0.22 -4.51
CA PRO A 439 5.69 -0.24 -5.84
C PRO A 439 4.65 0.04 -6.93
N PHE A 440 3.37 0.28 -6.58
CA PHE A 440 2.37 0.80 -7.53
C PHE A 440 2.78 2.18 -8.04
N ILE A 441 2.98 3.15 -7.13
CA ILE A 441 3.38 4.51 -7.51
C ILE A 441 4.78 4.51 -8.14
N SER A 442 5.71 3.73 -7.57
CA SER A 442 7.05 3.56 -8.15
C SER A 442 7.02 2.95 -9.56
N SER A 443 5.99 2.18 -9.92
CA SER A 443 5.81 1.66 -11.29
C SER A 443 5.51 2.77 -12.30
N PHE A 444 4.87 3.87 -11.89
CA PHE A 444 4.75 5.06 -12.73
C PHE A 444 6.05 5.87 -12.74
N GLU A 445 6.74 5.98 -11.61
CA GLU A 445 8.01 6.73 -11.50
C GLU A 445 9.09 6.18 -12.46
N ILE A 446 9.31 4.85 -12.47
CA ILE A 446 10.29 4.23 -13.38
C ILE A 446 9.94 4.47 -14.85
N GLN A 447 8.65 4.44 -15.20
CA GLN A 447 8.18 4.72 -16.56
C GLN A 447 8.31 6.21 -16.92
N GLY A 448 8.07 7.11 -15.96
CA GLY A 448 8.31 8.55 -16.10
C GLY A 448 9.78 8.85 -16.37
N HIS A 449 10.70 8.29 -15.57
CA HIS A 449 12.14 8.41 -15.80
C HIS A 449 12.57 7.87 -17.18
N PHE A 450 12.08 6.70 -17.60
CA PHE A 450 12.36 6.19 -18.95
C PHE A 450 11.78 7.10 -20.05
N THR A 451 10.57 7.63 -19.86
CA THR A 451 9.91 8.53 -20.83
C THR A 451 10.71 9.81 -21.06
N VAL A 452 11.33 10.36 -20.01
CA VAL A 452 12.21 11.54 -20.11
C VAL A 452 13.68 11.20 -20.41
N GLY A 453 13.99 9.95 -20.78
CA GLY A 453 15.34 9.54 -21.18
C GLY A 453 16.35 9.44 -20.04
N GLN A 454 15.90 9.10 -18.82
CA GLN A 454 16.73 8.88 -17.63
C GLN A 454 16.77 7.39 -17.23
N PRO A 455 17.25 6.46 -18.09
CA PRO A 455 17.22 5.03 -17.81
C PRO A 455 18.08 4.62 -16.61
N ALA A 456 19.11 5.40 -16.26
CA ALA A 456 19.92 5.13 -15.08
C ALA A 456 19.09 5.27 -13.79
N ARG A 457 18.28 6.35 -13.68
CA ARG A 457 17.38 6.56 -12.54
C ARG A 457 16.34 5.43 -12.43
N ALA A 458 15.70 5.09 -13.55
CA ALA A 458 14.72 4.01 -13.58
C ALA A 458 15.31 2.64 -13.15
N LEU A 459 16.47 2.25 -13.72
CA LEU A 459 17.14 1.00 -13.36
C LEU A 459 17.62 0.98 -11.90
N GLU A 460 18.06 2.12 -11.37
CA GLU A 460 18.44 2.24 -9.96
C GLU A 460 17.24 2.04 -9.03
N LEU A 461 16.10 2.69 -9.28
CA LEU A 461 14.90 2.50 -8.48
C LEU A 461 14.34 1.06 -8.58
N ILE A 462 14.42 0.42 -9.76
CA ILE A 462 14.07 -0.99 -9.93
C ILE A 462 14.92 -1.88 -9.00
N ARG A 463 16.25 -1.69 -8.99
CA ARG A 463 17.17 -2.45 -8.14
C ARG A 463 17.02 -2.14 -6.66
N ARG A 464 16.69 -0.89 -6.28
CA ARG A 464 16.43 -0.48 -4.88
C ARG A 464 15.16 -1.09 -4.31
N SER A 465 14.03 -0.98 -5.02
CA SER A 465 12.72 -1.39 -4.49
C SER A 465 12.46 -2.88 -4.71
N TRP A 466 12.33 -3.32 -5.97
CA TRP A 466 12.05 -4.71 -6.30
C TRP A 466 13.24 -5.61 -6.02
N GLY A 467 14.46 -5.11 -6.24
CA GLY A 467 15.67 -5.86 -5.90
C GLY A 467 15.87 -6.06 -4.40
N TRP A 468 15.44 -5.12 -3.54
CA TRP A 468 15.42 -5.36 -2.10
C TRP A 468 14.37 -6.41 -1.72
N TYR A 469 13.13 -6.28 -2.20
CA TYR A 469 12.07 -7.24 -1.89
C TYR A 469 12.42 -8.67 -2.37
N TYR A 470 12.94 -8.80 -3.60
CA TYR A 470 13.32 -10.10 -4.18
C TYR A 470 14.40 -10.82 -3.36
N ASN A 471 15.36 -10.07 -2.77
CA ASN A 471 16.44 -10.62 -1.97
C ASN A 471 16.10 -10.69 -0.46
N ASN A 472 14.90 -10.28 -0.03
CA ASN A 472 14.50 -10.36 1.37
C ASN A 472 14.09 -11.80 1.72
N GLU A 473 14.74 -12.39 2.74
CA GLU A 473 14.51 -13.77 3.15
C GLU A 473 13.07 -14.06 3.59
N ASN A 474 12.36 -13.06 4.13
CA ASN A 474 10.96 -13.17 4.55
C ASN A 474 9.97 -12.96 3.38
N GLY A 475 10.44 -12.52 2.21
CA GLY A 475 9.65 -12.39 1.00
C GLY A 475 9.47 -13.72 0.24
N THR A 476 8.65 -13.69 -0.81
CA THR A 476 8.34 -14.87 -1.62
C THR A 476 9.44 -15.28 -2.60
N GLN A 477 10.41 -14.40 -2.87
CA GLN A 477 11.54 -14.60 -3.79
C GLN A 477 11.11 -15.03 -5.22
N SER A 478 9.84 -14.76 -5.57
CA SER A 478 9.20 -15.27 -6.80
C SER A 478 8.06 -14.39 -7.31
N THR A 479 7.45 -13.54 -6.47
CA THR A 479 6.40 -12.57 -6.85
C THR A 479 6.81 -11.14 -6.49
N VAL A 480 5.92 -10.16 -6.65
CA VAL A 480 6.12 -8.77 -6.26
C VAL A 480 5.06 -8.33 -5.23
N ILE A 481 5.53 -7.75 -4.13
CA ILE A 481 4.71 -7.29 -2.99
C ILE A 481 3.89 -6.05 -3.32
N GLU A 482 2.72 -5.93 -2.71
CA GLU A 482 1.86 -4.76 -2.71
C GLU A 482 2.57 -3.46 -2.28
N GLY A 483 3.33 -3.52 -1.19
CA GLY A 483 4.03 -2.39 -0.58
C GLY A 483 4.66 -2.76 0.76
N TYR A 484 5.46 -1.87 1.33
CA TYR A 484 6.14 -2.07 2.62
C TYR A 484 6.48 -0.72 3.27
N LEU A 485 6.99 -0.75 4.50
CA LEU A 485 7.44 0.45 5.21
C LEU A 485 8.94 0.70 5.00
N GLN A 486 9.35 1.97 5.07
CA GLN A 486 10.74 2.42 4.92
C GLN A 486 11.72 1.83 5.95
N ASN A 487 11.21 1.28 7.06
CA ASN A 487 11.98 0.56 8.07
C ASN A 487 12.25 -0.91 7.70
N GLY A 488 11.78 -1.38 6.54
CA GLY A 488 11.94 -2.74 6.04
C GLY A 488 10.88 -3.75 6.50
N THR A 489 9.82 -3.34 7.22
CA THR A 489 8.74 -4.25 7.62
C THR A 489 7.59 -4.26 6.61
N PHE A 490 6.89 -5.40 6.51
CA PHE A 490 5.72 -5.57 5.64
C PHE A 490 4.44 -4.96 6.25
N GLY A 491 4.54 -3.76 6.82
CA GLY A 491 3.44 -3.06 7.50
C GLY A 491 2.69 -2.03 6.64
N TYR A 492 2.71 -2.18 5.31
CA TYR A 492 2.10 -1.24 4.37
C TYR A 492 0.64 -0.94 4.72
N ARG A 493 0.28 0.35 4.80
CA ARG A 493 -1.06 0.85 5.17
C ARG A 493 -1.66 0.29 6.46
N SER A 494 -0.89 -0.40 7.32
CA SER A 494 -1.33 -0.93 8.62
C SER A 494 -2.11 0.12 9.42
N SER A 495 -1.49 1.26 9.73
CA SER A 495 -2.12 2.39 10.42
C SER A 495 -3.10 3.23 9.57
N ARG A 496 -3.23 2.94 8.26
CA ARG A 496 -3.96 3.75 7.26
C ARG A 496 -4.85 2.92 6.33
N GLY A 497 -5.70 2.11 6.96
CA GLY A 497 -6.77 1.36 6.29
C GLY A 497 -6.79 -0.12 6.61
N TYR A 498 -5.65 -0.71 6.99
CA TYR A 498 -5.54 -2.15 7.30
C TYR A 498 -5.58 -2.45 8.81
N TYR A 499 -6.14 -1.55 9.63
CA TYR A 499 -6.46 -1.79 11.06
C TYR A 499 -5.30 -2.33 11.91
N TYR A 500 -4.08 -1.86 11.63
CA TYR A 500 -2.81 -2.27 12.24
C TYR A 500 -2.40 -3.73 11.98
N ASP A 501 -3.07 -4.42 11.05
CA ASP A 501 -2.75 -5.78 10.63
C ASP A 501 -1.69 -5.77 9.52
N THR A 502 -0.46 -6.19 9.85
CA THR A 502 0.63 -6.31 8.88
C THR A 502 0.57 -7.61 8.07
N ALA A 503 -0.14 -8.64 8.58
CA ALA A 503 -0.33 -9.91 7.88
C ALA A 503 -1.32 -9.80 6.72
N TYR A 504 -2.11 -8.71 6.68
CA TYR A 504 -3.02 -8.39 5.58
C TYR A 504 -2.32 -8.03 4.26
N VAL A 505 -1.06 -7.56 4.31
CA VAL A 505 -0.32 -7.12 3.11
C VAL A 505 -0.12 -8.28 2.12
N SER A 506 -0.34 -8.01 0.83
CA SER A 506 -0.26 -9.04 -0.23
C SER A 506 1.15 -9.14 -0.79
N HIS A 507 1.74 -10.33 -0.77
CA HIS A 507 3.07 -10.59 -1.31
C HIS A 507 3.08 -10.98 -2.80
N ALA A 508 1.92 -11.24 -3.37
CA ALA A 508 1.66 -11.25 -4.80
C ALA A 508 0.58 -10.21 -5.12
N HIS A 509 0.96 -9.08 -5.75
CA HIS A 509 0.03 -8.01 -6.12
C HIS A 509 0.33 -7.43 -7.51
N GLY A 510 -0.66 -7.40 -8.39
CA GLY A 510 -0.50 -7.15 -9.82
C GLY A 510 -0.05 -5.73 -10.14
N TRP A 511 -0.44 -4.76 -9.31
CA TRP A 511 -0.07 -3.35 -9.45
C TRP A 511 1.45 -3.07 -9.34
N SER A 512 2.23 -4.05 -8.86
CA SER A 512 3.68 -3.94 -8.64
C SER A 512 4.49 -4.48 -9.81
N SER A 513 3.83 -4.96 -10.88
CA SER A 513 4.49 -5.59 -12.03
C SER A 513 5.15 -4.61 -13.03
N GLY A 514 5.22 -3.32 -12.72
CA GLY A 514 5.74 -2.27 -13.61
C GLY A 514 7.09 -2.55 -14.28
N PRO A 515 8.10 -3.12 -13.60
CA PRO A 515 9.37 -3.49 -14.24
C PRO A 515 9.22 -4.45 -15.42
N THR A 516 8.22 -5.35 -15.40
CA THR A 516 7.99 -6.35 -16.47
C THR A 516 7.69 -5.67 -17.80
N SER A 517 6.73 -4.74 -17.84
CA SER A 517 6.47 -3.94 -19.05
C SER A 517 7.57 -2.91 -19.33
N ALA A 518 8.11 -2.26 -18.30
CA ALA A 518 9.09 -1.19 -18.48
C ALA A 518 10.43 -1.68 -19.11
N LEU A 519 10.95 -2.83 -18.68
CA LEU A 519 12.18 -3.39 -19.24
C LEU A 519 12.01 -3.82 -20.71
N THR A 520 10.87 -4.38 -21.09
CA THR A 520 10.56 -4.68 -22.50
C THR A 520 10.41 -3.41 -23.34
N ASN A 521 9.57 -2.47 -22.88
CA ASN A 521 9.18 -1.29 -23.66
C ASN A 521 10.27 -0.21 -23.75
N TYR A 522 11.14 -0.07 -22.75
CA TYR A 522 12.15 1.00 -22.72
C TYR A 522 13.60 0.49 -22.82
N ILE A 523 14.00 -0.58 -22.11
CA ILE A 523 15.38 -1.09 -22.19
C ILE A 523 15.64 -1.81 -23.52
N VAL A 524 14.82 -2.81 -23.86
CA VAL A 524 14.84 -3.39 -25.22
C VAL A 524 14.28 -2.39 -26.22
N GLY A 525 13.28 -1.60 -25.80
CA GLY A 525 12.73 -0.50 -26.57
C GLY A 525 11.59 -0.91 -27.50
N LEU A 526 11.07 -2.13 -27.38
CA LEU A 526 10.15 -2.75 -28.35
C LEU A 526 8.71 -2.56 -27.91
N THR A 527 7.92 -1.81 -28.68
CA THR A 527 6.52 -1.48 -28.34
C THR A 527 5.64 -1.41 -29.59
N VAL A 528 4.37 -1.82 -29.47
CA VAL A 528 3.35 -1.63 -30.52
C VAL A 528 2.78 -0.22 -30.48
N THR A 529 2.53 0.39 -31.64
CA THR A 529 2.06 1.80 -31.75
C THR A 529 0.69 1.94 -32.42
N SER A 530 0.07 0.82 -32.79
CA SER A 530 -1.31 0.74 -33.27
C SER A 530 -1.85 -0.67 -33.02
N PRO A 531 -3.16 -0.92 -33.18
CA PRO A 531 -3.77 -2.22 -32.87
C PRO A 531 -3.02 -3.42 -33.44
N VAL A 532 -2.86 -4.45 -32.60
CA VAL A 532 -2.14 -5.72 -32.82
C VAL A 532 -0.70 -5.58 -33.36
N GLY A 533 -0.09 -4.40 -33.25
CA GLY A 533 1.27 -4.14 -33.75
C GLY A 533 1.38 -3.95 -35.27
N ALA A 534 0.28 -3.60 -35.95
CA ALA A 534 0.33 -3.23 -37.37
C ALA A 534 1.37 -2.12 -37.66
N THR A 535 1.54 -1.21 -36.68
CA THR A 535 2.70 -0.35 -36.53
C THR A 535 3.42 -0.62 -35.21
N TRP A 536 4.75 -0.45 -35.20
CA TRP A 536 5.59 -0.65 -34.02
C TRP A 536 6.80 0.30 -33.95
N LYS A 537 7.41 0.38 -32.78
CA LYS A 537 8.60 1.19 -32.49
C LYS A 537 9.67 0.30 -31.84
N LEU A 538 10.93 0.52 -32.21
CA LEU A 538 12.11 -0.03 -31.55
C LEU A 538 13.05 1.11 -31.15
N ALA A 539 13.08 1.43 -29.85
CA ALA A 539 13.75 2.60 -29.27
C ALA A 539 14.58 2.23 -28.02
N PRO A 540 15.72 1.51 -28.17
CA PRO A 540 16.46 0.96 -27.04
C PRO A 540 17.02 2.04 -26.12
N GLN A 541 16.89 1.85 -24.80
CA GLN A 541 17.59 2.65 -23.79
C GLN A 541 18.58 1.78 -23.01
N PHE A 542 19.88 1.93 -23.30
CA PHE A 542 20.86 0.96 -22.81
C PHE A 542 21.15 1.00 -21.30
N GLY A 543 20.99 2.15 -20.65
CA GLY A 543 21.49 2.36 -19.28
C GLY A 543 22.95 1.91 -19.12
N ASP A 544 23.22 1.17 -18.05
CA ASP A 544 24.49 0.50 -17.74
C ASP A 544 24.63 -0.91 -18.36
N LEU A 545 23.57 -1.43 -18.98
CA LEU A 545 23.51 -2.79 -19.52
C LEU A 545 24.33 -2.95 -20.81
N LYS A 546 24.82 -4.17 -21.03
CA LYS A 546 25.66 -4.59 -22.17
C LYS A 546 24.85 -5.31 -23.24
N THR A 547 23.84 -6.06 -22.82
CA THR A 547 22.90 -6.79 -23.68
C THR A 547 21.51 -6.73 -23.09
N ALA A 548 20.50 -6.65 -23.95
CA ALA A 548 19.13 -6.99 -23.61
C ALA A 548 18.41 -7.57 -24.83
N GLN A 549 17.47 -8.47 -24.58
CA GLN A 549 16.58 -9.07 -25.57
C GLN A 549 15.21 -9.33 -24.94
N ALA A 550 14.15 -9.18 -25.74
CA ALA A 550 12.79 -9.50 -25.34
C ALA A 550 11.92 -9.80 -26.57
N GLY A 551 10.79 -10.43 -26.32
CA GLY A 551 9.75 -10.62 -27.32
C GLY A 551 8.39 -10.89 -26.68
N PHE A 552 7.35 -10.73 -27.49
CA PHE A 552 5.94 -10.99 -27.16
C PHE A 552 5.18 -11.40 -28.43
N THR A 553 3.99 -11.97 -28.29
CA THR A 553 3.11 -12.32 -29.43
C THR A 553 1.92 -11.39 -29.56
N THR A 554 1.35 -11.39 -30.76
CA THR A 554 0.05 -10.79 -31.10
C THR A 554 -0.66 -11.74 -32.08
N SER A 555 -1.90 -11.44 -32.47
CA SER A 555 -2.57 -12.14 -33.57
C SER A 555 -1.86 -12.02 -34.92
N LEU A 556 -0.97 -11.03 -35.12
CA LEU A 556 -0.11 -10.94 -36.31
C LEU A 556 1.12 -11.87 -36.24
N GLY A 557 1.49 -12.35 -35.05
CA GLY A 557 2.65 -13.21 -34.80
C GLY A 557 3.64 -12.64 -33.80
N GLN A 558 4.87 -13.15 -33.85
CA GLN A 558 5.96 -12.82 -32.92
C GLN A 558 6.61 -11.47 -33.22
N PHE A 559 6.77 -10.67 -32.17
CA PHE A 559 7.64 -9.50 -32.12
C PHE A 559 8.81 -9.83 -31.18
N GLN A 560 10.04 -9.66 -31.64
CA GLN A 560 11.22 -9.80 -30.80
C GLN A 560 12.33 -8.84 -31.23
N ALA A 561 13.10 -8.36 -30.26
CA ALA A 561 14.28 -7.55 -30.50
C ALA A 561 15.39 -7.89 -29.50
N SER A 562 16.63 -7.80 -29.95
CA SER A 562 17.84 -7.96 -29.15
C SER A 562 18.87 -6.91 -29.54
N TRP A 563 19.69 -6.48 -28.59
CA TRP A 563 20.83 -5.63 -28.86
C TRP A 563 22.07 -6.00 -28.04
N THR A 564 23.23 -5.64 -28.56
CA THR A 564 24.53 -5.81 -27.90
C THR A 564 25.33 -4.52 -28.06
N LYS A 565 25.67 -3.91 -26.93
CA LYS A 565 26.39 -2.65 -26.82
C LYS A 565 27.88 -2.91 -26.60
N GLN A 566 28.71 -2.34 -27.47
CA GLN A 566 30.15 -2.23 -27.32
C GLN A 566 30.53 -0.78 -26.99
N SER A 567 31.81 -0.52 -26.70
CA SER A 567 32.30 0.79 -26.25
C SER A 567 32.04 1.94 -27.25
N ASN A 568 31.94 1.64 -28.54
CA ASN A 568 31.77 2.62 -29.61
C ASN A 568 30.81 2.17 -30.72
N GLU A 569 30.08 1.06 -30.56
CA GLU A 569 29.05 0.64 -31.53
C GLU A 569 28.03 -0.24 -30.83
N TYR A 570 26.87 -0.44 -31.46
CA TYR A 570 25.96 -1.49 -31.05
C TYR A 570 25.33 -2.17 -32.26
N SER A 571 25.10 -3.47 -32.13
CA SER A 571 24.30 -4.25 -33.08
C SER A 571 22.92 -4.49 -32.50
N LEU A 572 21.91 -4.44 -33.35
CA LEU A 572 20.53 -4.78 -33.04
C LEU A 572 20.02 -5.84 -34.01
N GLN A 573 19.20 -6.77 -33.55
CA GLN A 573 18.52 -7.76 -34.36
C GLN A 573 17.05 -7.78 -33.95
N PHE A 574 16.13 -7.72 -34.91
CA PHE A 574 14.71 -7.77 -34.62
C PHE A 574 13.97 -8.63 -35.63
N THR A 575 12.93 -9.31 -35.17
CA THR A 575 11.95 -10.02 -36.00
C THR A 575 10.58 -9.50 -35.64
N VAL A 576 9.84 -9.07 -36.65
CA VAL A 576 8.45 -8.60 -36.52
C VAL A 576 7.61 -9.20 -37.66
N PRO A 577 6.28 -9.30 -37.52
CA PRO A 577 5.46 -9.94 -38.53
C PRO A 577 5.51 -9.24 -39.90
N LYS A 578 5.47 -10.03 -40.97
CA LYS A 578 5.38 -9.51 -42.34
C LYS A 578 4.09 -8.71 -42.51
N GLY A 579 4.14 -7.62 -43.28
CA GLY A 579 3.01 -6.72 -43.48
C GLY A 579 2.88 -5.62 -42.43
N THR A 580 3.59 -5.72 -41.30
CA THR A 580 3.74 -4.59 -40.36
C THR A 580 4.72 -3.54 -40.91
N THR A 581 4.64 -2.32 -40.38
CA THR A 581 5.61 -1.25 -40.60
C THR A 581 6.06 -0.67 -39.26
N GLY A 582 7.18 0.05 -39.20
CA GLY A 582 7.61 0.59 -37.91
C GLY A 582 8.69 1.65 -37.98
N SER A 583 9.21 2.03 -36.82
CA SER A 583 10.28 3.00 -36.69
C SER A 583 11.37 2.54 -35.72
N LEU A 584 12.62 2.75 -36.12
CA LEU A 584 13.79 2.63 -35.24
C LEU A 584 14.11 4.02 -34.70
N ALA A 585 14.24 4.18 -33.39
CA ALA A 585 14.76 5.37 -32.74
C ALA A 585 16.09 5.01 -32.07
N LEU A 586 17.20 5.30 -32.77
CA LEU A 586 18.52 4.78 -32.46
C LEU A 586 19.33 5.82 -31.67
N PRO A 587 19.59 5.61 -30.36
CA PRO A 587 20.34 6.56 -29.53
C PRO A 587 21.80 6.66 -29.98
N TYR A 588 22.40 7.84 -29.84
CA TYR A 588 23.82 8.01 -30.07
C TYR A 588 24.62 7.48 -28.87
N LEU A 589 25.71 6.74 -29.12
CA LEU A 589 26.66 6.36 -28.06
C LEU A 589 27.63 7.48 -27.64
N ASN A 590 27.71 8.56 -28.43
CA ASN A 590 28.52 9.74 -28.14
C ASN A 590 27.99 10.96 -28.91
N SER A 591 28.60 12.13 -28.78
CA SER A 591 28.14 13.37 -29.43
C SER A 591 28.20 13.38 -30.97
N LYS A 592 28.66 12.30 -31.63
CA LYS A 592 28.74 12.21 -33.09
C LYS A 592 27.57 11.41 -33.65
N LYS A 593 26.99 11.91 -34.74
CA LYS A 593 25.93 11.21 -35.50
C LYS A 593 26.37 9.78 -35.86
N PRO A 594 25.52 8.75 -35.70
CA PRO A 594 25.85 7.41 -36.14
C PRO A 594 25.74 7.27 -37.67
N THR A 595 26.57 6.42 -38.25
CA THR A 595 26.26 5.69 -39.48
C THR A 595 25.43 4.47 -39.12
N ILE A 596 24.28 4.33 -39.76
CA ILE A 596 23.35 3.21 -39.58
C ILE A 596 23.46 2.28 -40.79
N THR A 597 23.59 0.99 -40.56
CA THR A 597 23.34 -0.05 -41.57
C THR A 597 22.16 -0.92 -41.13
N ILE A 598 21.33 -1.34 -42.09
CA ILE A 598 20.26 -2.34 -41.90
C ILE A 598 20.46 -3.37 -43.00
N ASP A 599 20.54 -4.65 -42.63
CA ASP A 599 20.78 -5.80 -43.54
C ASP A 599 22.01 -5.59 -44.44
N GLY A 600 23.07 -5.03 -43.84
CA GLY A 600 24.33 -4.66 -44.50
C GLY A 600 24.28 -3.40 -45.38
N LYS A 601 23.10 -2.79 -45.59
CA LYS A 601 22.92 -1.60 -46.43
C LYS A 601 22.99 -0.33 -45.57
N LYS A 602 23.84 0.63 -45.94
CA LYS A 602 23.93 1.93 -45.24
C LYS A 602 22.70 2.78 -45.53
N ILE A 603 21.99 3.20 -44.49
CA ILE A 603 20.81 4.05 -44.60
C ILE A 603 21.23 5.52 -44.51
N THR A 604 20.87 6.31 -45.52
CA THR A 604 21.23 7.74 -45.63
C THR A 604 20.07 8.63 -46.06
N LYS A 605 19.07 8.09 -46.76
CA LYS A 605 17.81 8.76 -47.08
C LYS A 605 16.77 8.40 -46.01
N GLY A 606 15.92 9.35 -45.65
CA GLY A 606 14.84 9.14 -44.67
C GLY A 606 15.29 8.99 -43.21
N VAL A 607 16.55 9.32 -42.89
CA VAL A 607 17.03 9.35 -41.50
C VAL A 607 16.84 10.74 -40.93
N SER A 608 16.06 10.87 -39.86
CA SER A 608 15.98 12.10 -39.06
C SER A 608 17.02 12.05 -37.93
N TYR A 609 17.56 13.21 -37.55
CA TYR A 609 18.53 13.33 -36.46
C TYR A 609 18.14 14.48 -35.55
N ALA A 610 17.66 14.16 -34.34
CA ALA A 610 17.25 15.13 -33.32
C ALA A 610 17.54 14.55 -31.92
N ASN A 611 17.78 15.40 -30.92
CA ASN A 611 17.90 15.02 -29.51
C ASN A 611 18.76 13.77 -29.26
N ASN A 612 19.99 13.76 -29.80
CA ASN A 612 20.95 12.63 -29.74
C ASN A 612 20.38 11.27 -30.18
N THR A 613 19.37 11.28 -31.04
CA THR A 613 18.68 10.10 -31.58
C THR A 613 18.64 10.17 -33.10
N ALA A 614 18.70 9.02 -33.76
CA ALA A 614 18.57 8.87 -35.20
C ALA A 614 17.34 8.02 -35.53
N THR A 615 16.34 8.60 -36.18
CA THR A 615 15.06 7.94 -36.47
C THR A 615 15.02 7.44 -37.90
N VAL A 616 14.63 6.17 -38.09
CA VAL A 616 14.55 5.50 -39.40
C VAL A 616 13.22 4.76 -39.52
N ALA A 617 12.48 4.99 -40.61
CA ALA A 617 11.28 4.21 -40.92
C ALA A 617 11.64 2.84 -41.53
N VAL A 618 10.91 1.80 -41.12
CA VAL A 618 11.02 0.41 -41.61
C VAL A 618 9.74 0.08 -42.38
N ALA A 619 9.87 -0.01 -43.71
CA ALA A 619 8.74 -0.09 -44.64
C ALA A 619 8.10 -1.48 -44.77
N SER A 620 8.68 -2.52 -44.16
CA SER A 620 8.14 -3.88 -44.16
C SER A 620 8.74 -4.69 -43.02
N GLY A 621 7.89 -5.39 -42.27
CA GLY A 621 8.33 -6.36 -41.28
C GLY A 621 9.02 -7.60 -41.85
N GLY A 622 9.75 -8.30 -40.99
CA GLY A 622 10.62 -9.42 -41.29
C GLY A 622 11.71 -9.57 -40.21
N SER A 623 12.72 -10.39 -40.48
CA SER A 623 13.93 -10.48 -39.65
C SER A 623 15.02 -9.57 -40.22
N HIS A 624 15.54 -8.67 -39.38
CA HIS A 624 16.49 -7.64 -39.77
C HIS A 624 17.67 -7.55 -38.81
N LYS A 625 18.83 -7.14 -39.34
CA LYS A 625 20.04 -6.87 -38.55
C LYS A 625 20.53 -5.44 -38.77
N GLY A 626 20.47 -4.63 -37.73
CA GLY A 626 21.00 -3.26 -37.71
C GLY A 626 22.36 -3.15 -37.02
N ILE A 627 23.17 -2.19 -37.44
CA ILE A 627 24.37 -1.76 -36.72
C ILE A 627 24.41 -0.23 -36.72
N ALA A 628 24.70 0.36 -35.56
CA ALA A 628 24.94 1.78 -35.39
C ALA A 628 26.35 2.03 -34.85
N MET A 629 27.13 2.81 -35.59
CA MET A 629 28.52 3.16 -35.27
C MET A 629 28.78 4.66 -35.50
N PRO A 630 29.60 5.37 -34.71
CA PRO A 630 29.92 6.78 -34.89
C PRO A 630 30.44 7.09 -36.29
N TRP A 631 30.04 8.24 -36.84
CA TRP A 631 30.51 8.68 -38.14
C TRP A 631 32.02 8.89 -38.15
N ARG A 632 32.75 7.96 -38.78
CA ARG A 632 34.16 8.14 -39.12
C ARG A 632 34.24 9.04 -40.35
N THR A 633 34.88 10.20 -40.21
CA THR A 633 35.31 11.00 -41.35
C THR A 633 36.21 10.13 -42.24
N CYS A 634 35.85 9.99 -43.51
CA CYS A 634 36.55 9.09 -44.42
C CYS A 634 37.92 9.65 -44.80
N ASN A 635 38.92 9.33 -44.00
CA ASN A 635 40.31 9.20 -44.42
C ASN A 635 40.72 7.74 -44.15
N GLN A 636 41.30 7.10 -45.15
CA GLN A 636 41.63 5.66 -45.22
C GLN A 636 40.44 4.73 -45.47
N CYS A 637 40.22 4.42 -46.75
CA CYS A 637 39.48 3.24 -47.18
C CYS A 637 40.19 1.97 -46.69
N ILE A 638 39.54 1.16 -45.86
CA ILE A 638 40.06 -0.17 -45.48
C ILE A 638 39.90 -1.11 -46.67
N ARG A 639 40.97 -1.25 -47.48
CA ARG A 639 41.15 -2.43 -48.34
C ARG A 639 41.54 -3.61 -47.47
N ARG A 640 40.65 -4.60 -47.36
CA ARG A 640 40.96 -5.96 -46.88
C ARG A 640 42.28 -6.44 -47.49
N HIS A 641 43.28 -6.71 -46.66
CA HIS A 641 44.47 -7.45 -47.08
C HIS A 641 44.20 -8.95 -46.91
N TYR A 642 44.02 -9.65 -48.02
CA TYR A 642 44.36 -11.07 -48.07
C TYR A 642 45.86 -11.19 -48.33
N LEU A 643 46.57 -11.87 -47.45
CA LEU A 643 47.98 -12.24 -47.64
C LEU A 643 48.05 -13.35 -48.68
N LEU A 644 48.78 -13.15 -49.79
CA LEU A 644 49.39 -14.24 -50.56
C LEU A 644 50.53 -13.73 -51.47
N SER A 645 51.72 -14.28 -51.21
CA SER A 645 52.91 -14.48 -52.06
C SER A 645 53.46 -13.42 -53.05
N ARG A 646 54.77 -13.20 -52.91
CA ARG A 646 55.82 -12.73 -53.85
C ARG A 646 55.48 -12.62 -55.35
N GLY A 647 55.90 -11.50 -55.95
CA GLY A 647 56.20 -11.36 -57.38
C GLY A 647 56.76 -9.97 -57.69
N GLY A 648 57.94 -9.86 -58.30
CA GLY A 648 58.60 -8.57 -58.57
C GLY A 648 58.23 -7.95 -59.93
N GLY A 649 58.46 -6.64 -60.08
CA GLY A 649 58.30 -5.93 -61.35
C GLY A 649 58.49 -4.42 -61.20
N ARG A 650 59.55 -3.86 -61.80
CA ARG A 650 59.83 -2.41 -61.88
C ARG A 650 59.14 -1.80 -63.13
N PRO A 651 59.15 -0.47 -63.32
CA PRO A 651 57.98 0.25 -63.83
C PRO A 651 58.13 0.73 -65.28
N GLN A 652 57.04 1.26 -65.86
CA GLN A 652 56.95 2.57 -66.53
C GLN A 652 55.58 2.71 -67.21
N SER A 653 54.81 3.77 -66.89
CA SER A 653 54.55 4.91 -67.79
C SER A 653 53.41 4.66 -68.79
N ARG A 654 52.65 5.63 -69.33
CA ARG A 654 52.88 7.08 -69.52
C ARG A 654 51.54 7.72 -69.97
N LEU A 655 51.35 9.03 -69.73
CA LEU A 655 50.46 9.95 -70.51
C LEU A 655 48.91 9.74 -70.37
N HIS A 656 48.04 10.74 -70.58
CA HIS A 656 48.22 12.19 -70.77
C HIS A 656 46.97 13.00 -70.28
N LEU A 657 47.22 14.26 -69.94
CA LEU A 657 46.40 15.50 -70.08
C LEU A 657 44.88 15.37 -70.37
N SER A 658 43.95 15.97 -69.62
CA SER A 658 43.78 17.38 -69.16
C SER A 658 42.89 18.24 -70.09
N THR A 659 42.34 19.33 -69.55
CA THR A 659 41.49 20.38 -70.15
C THR A 659 40.01 19.96 -70.38
N THR A 660 39.02 20.44 -69.61
CA THR A 660 38.47 21.80 -69.34
C THR A 660 37.43 22.32 -70.36
N SER A 661 36.17 22.27 -69.91
CA SER A 661 35.23 23.43 -69.94
C SER A 661 34.40 23.64 -71.25
N PRO A 662 33.39 24.55 -71.30
CA PRO A 662 32.00 24.09 -71.16
C PRO A 662 30.99 24.78 -72.13
N VAL A 663 29.67 24.53 -71.93
CA VAL A 663 28.51 25.29 -72.50
C VAL A 663 28.30 25.10 -74.02
N ARG A 664 27.12 24.70 -74.54
CA ARG A 664 25.91 25.54 -74.69
C ARG A 664 24.70 24.76 -75.25
N SER A 665 23.51 25.31 -75.03
CA SER A 665 22.20 24.92 -75.56
C SER A 665 21.93 25.37 -77.03
N SER A 666 21.07 24.64 -77.76
CA SER A 666 19.93 25.22 -78.53
C SER A 666 19.06 24.18 -79.28
N SER A 667 17.72 24.34 -79.23
CA SER A 667 16.65 24.08 -80.25
C SER A 667 16.88 23.10 -81.43
N GLY A 668 15.94 22.30 -81.94
CA GLY A 668 14.45 22.21 -81.88
C GLY A 668 14.00 21.12 -82.91
N SER A 669 12.75 20.85 -83.32
CA SER A 669 11.40 21.40 -83.03
C SER A 669 10.30 20.51 -83.69
N SER A 670 9.01 20.83 -83.44
CA SER A 670 7.73 20.30 -84.02
C SER A 670 7.02 19.20 -83.18
N SER A 671 5.72 19.26 -82.87
CA SER A 671 4.63 20.27 -83.07
C SER A 671 3.54 20.08 -81.97
N SER A 672 2.36 20.75 -81.89
CA SER A 672 1.62 21.66 -82.79
C SER A 672 0.72 22.73 -82.07
N SER A 673 -0.53 22.40 -81.70
CA SER A 673 -1.68 23.30 -81.40
C SER A 673 -2.64 22.68 -80.35
N SER A 674 -3.48 23.37 -79.57
CA SER A 674 -3.75 24.81 -79.32
C SER A 674 -4.54 25.00 -78.00
N ASN A 675 -4.48 26.20 -77.43
CA ASN A 675 -5.06 26.69 -76.15
C ASN A 675 -6.62 26.61 -76.03
N PRO A 676 -7.27 26.79 -74.82
CA PRO A 676 -6.95 27.86 -73.87
C PRO A 676 -7.12 27.67 -72.33
N SER A 677 -6.65 28.71 -71.63
CA SER A 677 -7.04 29.23 -70.29
C SER A 677 -6.65 28.45 -69.02
N ASN A 678 -5.49 28.82 -68.47
CA ASN A 678 -5.13 28.80 -67.05
C ASN A 678 -5.19 30.26 -66.53
N PRO A 679 -5.51 30.53 -65.25
CA PRO A 679 -4.48 31.22 -64.44
C PRO A 679 -4.53 30.93 -62.92
N LEU A 680 -3.63 30.08 -62.41
CA LEU A 680 -3.27 30.04 -60.98
C LEU A 680 -1.75 30.08 -60.77
N ARG A 681 -1.19 31.30 -60.78
CA ARG A 681 -0.10 31.76 -59.88
C ARG A 681 0.35 33.19 -60.20
N THR A 682 -0.21 34.16 -59.49
CA THR A 682 0.56 35.31 -58.96
C THR A 682 -0.04 35.67 -57.59
N SER A 683 0.81 35.84 -56.57
CA SER A 683 0.40 36.37 -55.26
C SER A 683 1.37 37.46 -54.84
N ARG A 684 0.87 38.71 -54.79
CA ARG A 684 1.63 39.83 -54.23
C ARG A 684 0.72 40.86 -53.55
N VAL A 685 0.55 40.65 -52.24
CA VAL A 685 0.45 41.65 -51.16
C VAL A 685 -0.32 42.97 -51.43
N ARG A 686 -1.56 43.04 -50.91
CA ARG A 686 -2.20 44.13 -50.13
C ARG A 686 -3.69 43.76 -49.91
N SER A 687 -4.41 44.16 -48.86
CA SER A 687 -4.17 45.15 -47.78
C SER A 687 -4.92 44.76 -46.49
N THR A 688 -4.32 44.91 -45.31
CA THR A 688 -4.81 44.38 -44.03
C THR A 688 -5.61 45.37 -43.14
N GLU A 689 -5.83 46.62 -43.56
CA GLU A 689 -6.34 47.66 -42.66
C GLU A 689 -7.87 47.66 -42.43
N LYS A 690 -8.68 47.19 -43.40
CA LYS A 690 -10.15 47.18 -43.25
C LYS A 690 -10.64 46.07 -42.32
N ASP A 691 -10.00 44.91 -42.32
CA ASP A 691 -10.45 43.77 -41.49
C ASP A 691 -10.11 43.98 -40.01
N VAL A 692 -8.95 44.59 -39.71
CA VAL A 692 -8.56 44.98 -38.35
C VAL A 692 -9.50 46.04 -37.77
N ALA A 693 -10.01 46.97 -38.59
CA ALA A 693 -10.98 47.97 -38.16
C ALA A 693 -12.35 47.35 -37.80
N ASN A 694 -12.81 46.37 -38.59
CA ASN A 694 -14.04 45.64 -38.31
C ASN A 694 -13.90 44.75 -37.05
N TYR A 695 -12.76 44.08 -36.89
CA TYR A 695 -12.48 43.23 -35.72
C TYR A 695 -12.36 44.03 -34.40
N ARG A 696 -11.82 45.25 -34.44
CA ARG A 696 -11.82 46.14 -33.26
C ARG A 696 -13.23 46.62 -32.88
N ARG A 697 -14.12 46.87 -33.85
CA ARG A 697 -15.52 47.24 -33.56
C ARG A 697 -16.31 46.10 -32.92
N SER A 698 -16.13 44.86 -33.34
CA SER A 698 -16.79 43.71 -32.70
C SER A 698 -16.28 43.46 -31.28
N MET A 699 -14.95 43.54 -31.04
CA MET A 699 -14.41 43.39 -29.67
C MET A 699 -14.92 44.45 -28.69
N ILE A 700 -15.06 45.72 -29.11
CA ILE A 700 -15.58 46.79 -28.24
C ILE A 700 -17.06 46.54 -27.89
N LEU A 701 -17.87 46.07 -28.84
CA LEU A 701 -19.26 45.68 -28.59
C LEU A 701 -19.36 44.51 -27.61
N SER A 702 -18.55 43.46 -27.77
CA SER A 702 -18.55 42.31 -26.86
C SER A 702 -18.05 42.68 -25.44
N ALA A 703 -16.99 43.48 -25.32
CA ALA A 703 -16.50 43.96 -24.03
C ALA A 703 -17.53 44.83 -23.30
N SER A 704 -18.28 45.67 -24.04
CA SER A 704 -19.38 46.47 -23.49
C SER A 704 -20.53 45.59 -22.98
N GLY A 705 -20.87 44.52 -23.71
CA GLY A 705 -21.87 43.55 -23.29
C GLY A 705 -21.49 42.80 -22.01
N ILE A 706 -20.24 42.33 -21.90
CA ILE A 706 -19.74 41.64 -20.70
C ILE A 706 -19.76 42.58 -19.48
N ALA A 707 -19.34 43.84 -19.63
CA ALA A 707 -19.41 44.82 -18.56
C ALA A 707 -20.85 45.11 -18.11
N ALA A 708 -21.80 45.23 -19.06
CA ALA A 708 -23.22 45.41 -18.75
C ALA A 708 -23.81 44.21 -17.99
N CYS A 709 -23.48 42.97 -18.40
CA CYS A 709 -23.89 41.75 -17.70
C CYS A 709 -23.29 41.65 -16.29
N ALA A 710 -22.04 42.05 -16.10
CA ALA A 710 -21.39 42.08 -14.78
C ALA A 710 -22.05 43.10 -13.85
N ILE A 711 -22.38 44.30 -14.34
CA ILE A 711 -23.10 45.33 -13.58
C ILE A 711 -24.53 44.86 -13.24
N ALA A 712 -25.22 44.18 -14.16
CA ALA A 712 -26.54 43.61 -13.92
C ALA A 712 -26.51 42.50 -12.85
N MET A 713 -25.55 41.57 -12.92
CA MET A 713 -25.37 40.55 -11.87
C MET A 713 -25.01 41.16 -10.52
N TYR A 714 -24.11 42.14 -10.48
CA TYR A 714 -23.78 42.87 -9.25
C TYR A 714 -25.02 43.57 -8.66
N GLY A 715 -25.86 44.16 -9.51
CA GLY A 715 -27.15 44.75 -9.11
C GLY A 715 -28.12 43.74 -8.51
N ILE A 716 -28.30 42.57 -9.15
CA ILE A 716 -29.18 41.49 -8.64
C ILE A 716 -28.68 40.98 -7.28
N ILE A 717 -27.36 40.78 -7.13
CA ILE A 717 -26.73 40.34 -5.87
C ILE A 717 -26.87 41.42 -4.77
N LYS A 718 -26.81 42.70 -5.11
CA LYS A 718 -26.94 43.81 -4.14
C LYS A 718 -28.38 44.15 -3.75
N LEU A 719 -29.37 43.81 -4.58
CA LEU A 719 -30.78 44.09 -4.35
C LEU A 719 -31.57 42.92 -3.73
N ASP A 720 -30.93 41.76 -3.54
CA ASP A 720 -31.53 40.51 -3.02
C ASP A 720 -32.90 40.17 -3.65
N LEU A 721 -32.98 40.34 -4.98
CA LEU A 721 -34.24 40.25 -5.73
C LEU A 721 -34.84 38.82 -5.76
N PHE A 722 -34.13 37.83 -5.21
CA PHE A 722 -34.53 36.42 -5.16
C PHE A 722 -34.60 35.84 -3.75
N GLY A 723 -34.37 36.64 -2.69
CA GLY A 723 -34.66 36.27 -1.30
C GLY A 723 -33.97 34.98 -0.83
N LEU A 724 -32.68 34.82 -1.14
CA LEU A 724 -31.94 33.57 -0.90
C LEU A 724 -31.41 33.44 0.54
N GLU A 725 -32.28 33.67 1.54
CA GLU A 725 -31.98 33.44 2.96
C GLU A 725 -32.99 32.51 3.68
N GLN A 726 -33.95 31.89 2.98
CA GLN A 726 -35.01 31.07 3.61
C GLN A 726 -34.84 29.53 3.53
N THR A 727 -33.83 29.00 2.84
CA THR A 727 -33.68 27.53 2.63
C THR A 727 -32.74 26.84 3.61
N LYS A 728 -32.72 27.26 4.89
CA LYS A 728 -31.90 26.62 5.95
C LYS A 728 -32.68 26.13 7.19
N GLN A 729 -34.01 26.08 7.12
CA GLN A 729 -34.87 25.53 8.17
C GLN A 729 -35.96 24.62 7.62
N GLN A 730 -35.61 23.39 7.24
CA GLN A 730 -36.62 22.34 7.00
C GLN A 730 -36.10 20.91 7.23
N GLN A 731 -35.50 20.64 8.40
CA GLN A 731 -35.30 19.27 8.86
C GLN A 731 -35.22 19.09 10.39
N GLN A 732 -36.15 19.72 11.15
CA GLN A 732 -36.48 19.27 12.51
C GLN A 732 -37.79 19.89 13.02
N SER A 733 -38.87 19.11 13.08
CA SER A 733 -39.99 19.34 14.02
C SER A 733 -40.91 18.13 14.14
N SER A 734 -40.79 17.40 15.24
CA SER A 734 -41.89 16.60 15.82
C SER A 734 -41.73 16.45 17.34
N SER A 735 -41.85 17.57 18.05
CA SER A 735 -42.26 17.59 19.46
C SER A 735 -42.88 18.95 19.81
N ILE A 736 -43.70 18.96 20.86
CA ILE A 736 -44.84 19.87 21.03
C ILE A 736 -44.57 20.97 22.09
N THR A 737 -44.85 22.22 21.69
CA THR A 737 -45.35 23.38 22.47
C THR A 737 -44.80 23.68 23.89
N ALA A 738 -44.19 24.87 24.07
CA ALA A 738 -44.70 25.94 24.97
C ALA A 738 -43.80 27.21 25.07
N THR A 739 -44.34 28.33 24.55
CA THR A 739 -44.28 29.72 25.09
C THR A 739 -42.95 30.52 25.20
N ILE A 740 -43.02 31.78 24.72
CA ILE A 740 -42.04 32.90 24.72
C ILE A 740 -42.26 33.79 26.01
N PRO A 741 -41.49 34.85 26.43
CA PRO A 741 -40.78 35.83 25.58
C PRO A 741 -39.47 36.55 26.06
N THR A 742 -38.73 37.08 25.06
CA THR A 742 -38.05 38.42 24.98
C THR A 742 -36.77 38.82 25.77
N ALA A 743 -35.97 39.65 25.04
CA ALA A 743 -34.95 40.67 25.44
C ALA A 743 -33.46 40.28 25.25
N GLN A 744 -32.52 41.16 24.82
CA GLN A 744 -32.58 42.35 23.93
C GLN A 744 -31.13 42.77 23.54
N GLU A 745 -30.91 43.23 22.30
CA GLU A 745 -29.86 44.17 21.82
C GLU A 745 -28.32 43.89 21.97
N ALA A 746 -27.55 44.56 21.10
CA ALA A 746 -26.10 44.42 20.83
C ALA A 746 -25.29 45.60 21.47
N PRO A 747 -23.95 45.85 21.25
CA PRO A 747 -23.18 45.72 20.00
C PRO A 747 -21.71 45.19 20.11
N SER A 748 -21.04 45.10 18.95
CA SER A 748 -19.60 44.86 18.74
C SER A 748 -18.83 46.21 18.60
N PRO A 749 -17.55 46.31 18.15
CA PRO A 749 -16.50 45.30 17.91
C PRO A 749 -15.10 45.67 18.49
N LYS A 750 -14.10 44.77 18.36
CA LYS A 750 -12.70 45.17 18.09
C LYS A 750 -11.89 44.03 17.45
N LYS A 751 -11.16 44.35 16.38
CA LYS A 751 -10.34 43.45 15.58
C LYS A 751 -8.89 43.48 16.09
N THR A 752 -8.27 42.32 16.28
CA THR A 752 -6.80 42.18 16.28
C THR A 752 -6.45 40.85 15.58
N GLN A 753 -5.47 40.87 14.69
CA GLN A 753 -5.02 39.77 13.84
C GLN A 753 -3.54 39.51 14.17
N LEU A 754 -3.11 38.23 14.25
CA LEU A 754 -1.69 37.80 14.14
C LEU A 754 -1.55 36.25 14.14
N ASP A 755 -1.21 35.72 12.96
CA ASP A 755 -0.29 34.63 12.58
C ASP A 755 -0.19 33.26 13.32
N GLY A 756 -0.64 32.19 12.63
CA GLY A 756 -0.01 30.86 12.40
C GLY A 756 0.34 29.88 13.54
N PRO A 757 0.77 28.62 13.25
CA PRO A 757 0.63 27.83 12.01
C PRO A 757 0.15 26.35 12.22
N ASN A 758 -0.05 25.64 11.10
CA ASN A 758 -0.04 24.18 10.87
C ASN A 758 -0.98 23.22 11.65
N GLY A 759 -1.49 22.21 10.93
CA GLY A 759 -2.27 21.10 11.50
C GLY A 759 -1.37 20.09 12.21
N PHE A 760 -1.68 19.80 13.48
CA PHE A 760 -0.91 18.87 14.31
C PHE A 760 -1.56 17.47 14.38
N PRO A 761 -0.77 16.39 14.55
CA PRO A 761 -1.30 15.04 14.77
C PRO A 761 -2.15 14.97 16.06
N SER A 762 -3.20 14.15 16.06
CA SER A 762 -4.16 14.06 17.16
C SER A 762 -3.66 13.32 18.41
N SER A 763 -2.55 12.59 18.29
CA SER A 763 -1.97 11.78 19.37
C SER A 763 -0.44 11.97 19.38
N PRO A 764 0.18 12.33 20.52
CA PRO A 764 1.63 12.46 20.63
C PRO A 764 2.31 11.08 20.70
N SER A 765 3.34 10.88 19.89
CA SER A 765 4.18 9.67 19.93
C SER A 765 5.02 9.63 21.20
N LEU A 766 5.17 8.44 21.81
CA LEU A 766 6.07 8.17 22.96
C LEU A 766 7.55 8.15 22.53
N ILE A 767 7.99 9.17 21.79
CA ILE A 767 9.40 9.34 21.40
C ILE A 767 10.12 10.00 22.57
N THR A 768 10.99 9.23 23.23
CA THR A 768 11.91 9.76 24.24
C THR A 768 12.92 10.69 23.58
N VAL A 769 12.90 11.98 23.93
CA VAL A 769 13.90 12.94 23.46
C VAL A 769 15.16 12.77 24.30
N HIS A 770 16.18 12.09 23.74
CA HIS A 770 17.47 11.94 24.41
C HIS A 770 18.37 13.17 24.21
N GLY A 771 18.52 13.94 25.28
CA GLY A 771 19.69 14.81 25.50
C GLY A 771 19.52 16.28 25.12
N GLN A 772 19.15 17.11 26.11
CA GLN A 772 19.85 18.38 26.38
C GLN A 772 19.60 18.92 27.81
N ASP A 773 19.45 18.04 28.80
CA ASP A 773 19.57 18.40 30.23
C ASP A 773 19.83 17.12 31.08
N PRO A 774 20.58 17.20 32.19
CA PRO A 774 20.88 16.05 33.02
C PRO A 774 19.72 15.74 33.99
N GLY A 775 18.91 14.71 33.67
CA GLY A 775 18.18 13.96 34.71
C GLY A 775 16.75 13.52 34.43
N ALA A 776 16.08 13.99 33.37
CA ALA A 776 14.71 13.57 33.06
C ALA A 776 14.53 13.29 31.56
N GLU A 777 14.15 12.06 31.21
CA GLU A 777 13.63 11.74 29.88
C GLU A 777 12.27 12.46 29.69
N GLN A 778 12.12 13.17 28.56
CA GLN A 778 10.93 13.95 28.26
C GLN A 778 10.26 13.47 26.96
N VAL A 779 8.93 13.48 26.96
CA VAL A 779 8.07 13.14 25.82
C VAL A 779 7.34 14.40 25.37
N ALA A 780 7.35 14.69 24.07
CA ALA A 780 6.66 15.85 23.51
C ALA A 780 5.12 15.65 23.55
N THR A 781 4.36 16.67 23.95
CA THR A 781 2.88 16.54 24.07
C THR A 781 2.09 16.97 22.83
N GLY A 782 2.75 17.61 21.86
CA GLY A 782 2.08 18.25 20.72
C GLY A 782 1.34 19.56 21.07
N THR A 783 1.54 20.14 22.27
CA THR A 783 0.94 21.44 22.63
C THR A 783 2.02 22.49 22.92
N SER A 784 1.86 23.72 22.42
CA SER A 784 2.72 24.86 22.79
C SER A 784 2.58 25.30 24.25
N SER A 785 1.63 24.72 24.98
CA SER A 785 1.19 25.15 26.31
C SER A 785 1.71 24.28 27.46
N VAL A 786 2.01 23.02 27.18
CA VAL A 786 2.68 22.08 28.08
C VAL A 786 3.60 21.26 27.16
N PRO A 787 4.69 21.82 26.61
CA PRO A 787 5.41 21.23 25.48
C PRO A 787 5.94 19.81 25.74
N TYR A 788 6.27 19.52 27.00
CA TYR A 788 6.86 18.26 27.42
C TYR A 788 6.13 17.63 28.61
N PHE A 789 6.20 16.30 28.67
CA PHE A 789 5.75 15.47 29.79
C PHE A 789 6.92 14.60 30.26
N PRO A 790 7.12 14.41 31.57
CA PRO A 790 8.21 13.58 32.06
C PRO A 790 7.90 12.09 31.82
N ALA A 791 8.83 11.35 31.23
CA ALA A 791 8.68 9.92 30.97
C ALA A 791 8.69 9.09 32.28
N THR A 792 9.33 9.60 33.32
CA THR A 792 9.30 9.05 34.68
C THR A 792 8.97 10.13 35.71
N ILE A 793 8.29 9.75 36.79
CA ILE A 793 8.10 10.60 37.97
C ILE A 793 8.49 9.83 39.23
N ARG A 794 8.91 10.53 40.29
CA ARG A 794 9.18 9.95 41.61
C ARG A 794 8.08 10.34 42.58
N LEU A 795 7.64 9.41 43.43
CA LEU A 795 6.60 9.65 44.45
C LEU A 795 7.00 8.98 45.79
N PRO A 796 6.83 9.64 46.94
CA PRO A 796 7.17 9.09 48.25
C PRO A 796 6.46 7.77 48.55
N LYS A 797 7.20 6.77 49.05
CA LYS A 797 6.64 5.47 49.47
C LYS A 797 5.61 5.61 50.60
N ALA A 798 5.65 6.72 51.34
CA ALA A 798 4.63 7.08 52.34
C ALA A 798 3.20 7.13 51.75
N LEU A 799 3.03 7.43 50.45
CA LEU A 799 1.71 7.38 49.79
C LEU A 799 1.12 5.95 49.76
N ASP A 800 1.93 4.90 49.91
CA ASP A 800 1.45 3.52 50.01
C ASP A 800 1.14 3.07 51.46
N ALA A 801 1.54 3.85 52.47
CA ALA A 801 1.24 3.55 53.87
C ALA A 801 -0.27 3.59 54.16
N GLU A 802 -0.75 2.71 55.03
CA GLU A 802 -2.17 2.61 55.42
C GLU A 802 -2.67 3.91 56.05
N ASN A 803 -1.92 4.39 57.03
CA ASN A 803 -2.03 5.74 57.58
C ASN A 803 -0.84 6.57 57.09
N ILE A 804 -1.08 7.49 56.17
CA ILE A 804 -0.06 8.33 55.54
C ILE A 804 0.55 9.39 56.49
N GLY A 805 -0.14 9.72 57.59
CA GLY A 805 0.32 10.71 58.58
C GLY A 805 0.23 12.17 58.14
N LEU A 806 -0.22 12.44 56.90
CA LEU A 806 -0.40 13.78 56.33
C LEU A 806 -1.84 14.28 56.41
N ALA A 807 -2.00 15.57 56.69
CA ALA A 807 -3.26 16.32 56.65
C ALA A 807 -3.40 17.11 55.33
N ALA A 808 -4.65 17.38 54.93
CA ALA A 808 -4.92 18.16 53.73
C ALA A 808 -4.44 19.61 53.89
N GLY A 809 -3.41 20.00 53.15
CA GLY A 809 -2.68 21.25 53.35
C GLY A 809 -1.18 21.07 53.49
N ASP A 810 -0.74 19.89 53.95
CA ASP A 810 0.68 19.60 54.19
C ASP A 810 1.51 19.65 52.90
N GLU A 811 2.78 20.02 53.06
CA GLU A 811 3.73 20.20 51.98
C GLU A 811 4.64 18.97 51.86
N ILE A 812 4.64 18.35 50.67
CA ILE A 812 5.45 17.20 50.30
C ILE A 812 6.55 17.70 49.35
N ALA A 813 7.80 17.48 49.73
CA ALA A 813 8.90 17.55 48.77
C ALA A 813 8.83 16.33 47.85
N LEU A 814 8.69 16.56 46.54
CA LEU A 814 8.88 15.53 45.52
C LEU A 814 10.25 15.80 44.89
N SER A 815 11.14 14.80 44.85
CA SER A 815 12.45 15.02 44.22
C SER A 815 12.32 15.18 42.69
N THR A 816 13.28 15.88 42.09
CA THR A 816 13.42 15.89 40.63
C THR A 816 14.10 14.60 40.18
N ALA A 817 13.85 14.15 38.94
CA ALA A 817 14.32 12.85 38.46
C ALA A 817 15.86 12.65 38.48
N ALA A 818 16.62 13.75 38.59
CA ALA A 818 18.08 13.78 38.75
C ALA A 818 18.59 13.28 40.12
N GLU A 819 17.79 13.39 41.18
CA GLU A 819 18.17 12.96 42.53
C GLU A 819 17.60 11.56 42.84
N LYS A 820 18.33 10.77 43.65
CA LYS A 820 17.95 9.42 44.08
C LYS A 820 17.90 9.30 45.61
N PRO A 821 16.89 9.87 46.28
CA PRO A 821 16.60 9.54 47.68
C PRO A 821 16.06 8.10 47.78
N ALA A 822 16.30 7.42 48.91
CA ALA A 822 16.03 5.98 49.05
C ALA A 822 14.55 5.63 49.35
N ASP A 823 13.76 6.62 49.75
CA ASP A 823 12.39 6.55 50.27
C ASP A 823 11.30 6.87 49.23
N GLU A 824 11.67 7.16 47.98
CA GLU A 824 10.74 7.34 46.86
C GLU A 824 10.64 6.08 45.98
N GLU A 825 9.50 5.95 45.29
CA GLU A 825 9.20 4.96 44.27
C GLU A 825 9.20 5.63 42.88
N GLU A 826 9.71 4.93 41.87
CA GLU A 826 9.79 5.45 40.50
C GLU A 826 8.64 4.92 39.64
N TYR A 827 7.95 5.83 38.94
CA TYR A 827 6.78 5.55 38.12
C TYR A 827 7.10 5.82 36.65
N GLN A 828 6.74 4.86 35.78
CA GLN A 828 6.93 4.92 34.33
C GLN A 828 5.65 5.39 33.63
N LEU A 829 5.77 6.32 32.68
CA LEU A 829 4.66 6.75 31.82
C LEU A 829 4.23 5.60 30.89
N LEU A 830 2.94 5.25 30.92
CA LEU A 830 2.32 4.29 30.00
C LEU A 830 1.74 4.98 28.76
N GLY A 831 1.32 6.24 28.85
CA GLY A 831 0.75 6.96 27.72
C GLY A 831 0.16 8.30 28.12
N LEU A 832 -0.02 9.19 27.15
CA LEU A 832 -0.52 10.54 27.36
C LEU A 832 -1.39 11.05 26.20
N GLY A 833 -2.27 12.00 26.48
CA GLY A 833 -3.11 12.61 25.45
C GLY A 833 -3.77 13.91 25.89
N ILE A 834 -4.39 14.60 24.92
CA ILE A 834 -4.98 15.92 25.11
C ILE A 834 -6.51 15.79 25.19
N ARG A 835 -7.11 16.26 26.30
CA ARG A 835 -8.57 16.43 26.36
C ARG A 835 -8.99 17.64 25.54
N THR A 836 -9.96 17.45 24.66
CA THR A 836 -10.64 18.53 23.96
C THR A 836 -12.14 18.60 24.30
N VAL A 837 -12.77 19.74 24.05
CA VAL A 837 -14.23 19.94 24.14
C VAL A 837 -14.77 20.63 22.89
N SER A 838 -16.02 20.32 22.54
CA SER A 838 -16.76 20.77 21.33
C SER A 838 -16.20 20.27 19.98
N PHE A 839 -17.01 20.43 18.92
CA PHE A 839 -16.61 20.15 17.54
C PHE A 839 -15.42 21.00 17.05
N LEU A 840 -15.12 22.11 17.73
CA LEU A 840 -13.97 22.99 17.47
C LEU A 840 -12.66 22.50 18.12
N ARG A 841 -12.63 21.28 18.70
CA ARG A 841 -11.44 20.64 19.30
C ARG A 841 -10.69 21.52 20.31
N ILE A 842 -11.41 22.26 21.15
CA ILE A 842 -10.82 23.20 22.12
C ILE A 842 -10.06 22.41 23.20
N GLN A 843 -8.74 22.56 23.24
CA GLN A 843 -7.86 21.89 24.21
C GLN A 843 -8.11 22.39 25.66
N VAL A 844 -8.19 21.45 26.62
CA VAL A 844 -8.48 21.71 28.04
C VAL A 844 -7.28 21.38 28.94
N TYR A 845 -6.77 20.15 28.86
CA TYR A 845 -5.58 19.71 29.60
C TYR A 845 -4.85 18.59 28.84
N VAL A 846 -3.56 18.41 29.14
CA VAL A 846 -2.82 17.18 28.85
C VAL A 846 -2.94 16.25 30.06
N VAL A 847 -3.15 14.96 29.82
CA VAL A 847 -3.18 13.92 30.86
C VAL A 847 -2.26 12.76 30.48
N GLY A 848 -1.52 12.22 31.44
CA GLY A 848 -0.73 11.00 31.26
C GLY A 848 -0.92 10.02 32.41
N MET A 849 -0.95 8.73 32.10
CA MET A 849 -1.06 7.63 33.08
C MET A 849 0.32 7.02 33.33
N TYR A 850 0.63 6.76 34.60
CA TYR A 850 1.87 6.13 35.03
C TYR A 850 1.58 4.87 35.87
N VAL A 851 2.54 3.95 35.90
CA VAL A 851 2.57 2.77 36.78
C VAL A 851 3.88 2.74 37.57
N ALA A 852 3.86 2.29 38.83
CA ALA A 852 5.09 2.09 39.59
C ALA A 852 5.97 1.02 38.91
N LYS A 853 7.27 1.25 38.76
CA LYS A 853 8.17 0.35 38.01
C LYS A 853 8.23 -1.06 38.59
N SER A 854 8.17 -1.18 39.92
CA SER A 854 8.04 -2.44 40.66
C SER A 854 6.76 -3.24 40.36
N ASP A 855 5.70 -2.56 39.90
CA ASP A 855 4.37 -3.13 39.73
C ASP A 855 4.09 -3.51 38.26
N ILE A 856 5.04 -3.21 37.35
CA ILE A 856 4.94 -3.56 35.91
C ILE A 856 4.73 -5.06 35.70
N THR A 857 5.40 -5.93 36.47
CA THR A 857 5.19 -7.38 36.39
C THR A 857 3.80 -7.81 36.86
N ALA A 858 3.22 -7.12 37.85
CA ALA A 858 1.85 -7.38 38.30
C ALA A 858 0.82 -6.93 37.25
N LEU A 859 1.05 -5.76 36.63
CA LEU A 859 0.27 -5.27 35.49
C LEU A 859 0.34 -6.25 34.31
N GLN A 860 1.54 -6.64 33.88
CA GLN A 860 1.78 -7.59 32.79
C GLN A 860 1.06 -8.93 33.03
N ARG A 861 1.15 -9.48 34.26
CA ARG A 861 0.45 -10.73 34.62
C ARG A 861 -1.07 -10.61 34.47
N ARG A 862 -1.68 -9.52 34.95
CA ARG A 862 -3.14 -9.29 34.82
C ARG A 862 -3.57 -9.15 33.37
N LEU A 863 -2.79 -8.42 32.58
CA LEU A 863 -3.04 -8.22 31.15
C LEU A 863 -2.99 -9.54 30.38
N VAL A 864 -1.95 -10.36 30.62
CA VAL A 864 -1.83 -11.71 30.04
C VAL A 864 -3.03 -12.58 30.45
N GLN A 865 -3.37 -12.63 31.74
CA GLN A 865 -4.51 -13.40 32.24
C GLN A 865 -5.84 -12.95 31.61
N THR A 866 -6.04 -11.65 31.41
CA THR A 866 -7.25 -11.06 30.82
C THR A 866 -7.34 -11.28 29.30
N ALA A 867 -6.20 -11.37 28.61
CA ALA A 867 -6.15 -11.70 27.18
C ALA A 867 -6.54 -13.17 26.91
N VAL A 868 -6.06 -14.08 27.78
CA VAL A 868 -6.36 -15.52 27.71
C VAL A 868 -7.80 -15.80 28.17
N ASN A 869 -8.22 -15.22 29.30
CA ASN A 869 -9.53 -15.42 29.91
C ASN A 869 -10.27 -14.07 30.10
N PRO A 870 -10.87 -13.51 29.04
CA PRO A 870 -11.60 -12.25 29.14
C PRO A 870 -12.88 -12.39 29.99
N PRO A 871 -13.16 -11.46 30.92
CA PRO A 871 -14.33 -11.54 31.80
C PRO A 871 -15.64 -11.33 31.01
N THR A 872 -16.64 -12.18 31.23
CA THR A 872 -17.98 -12.04 30.62
C THR A 872 -19.00 -11.52 31.63
N LEU A 873 -20.11 -10.93 31.15
CA LEU A 873 -21.13 -10.37 32.04
C LEU A 873 -21.80 -11.46 32.88
N ALA A 874 -22.06 -12.62 32.29
CA ALA A 874 -22.60 -13.78 32.99
C ALA A 874 -21.65 -14.30 34.08
N GLY A 875 -20.34 -14.42 33.77
CA GLY A 875 -19.33 -14.88 34.73
C GLY A 875 -19.17 -13.93 35.93
N VAL A 876 -19.31 -12.61 35.70
CA VAL A 876 -19.30 -11.60 36.75
C VAL A 876 -20.52 -11.76 37.68
N ILE A 877 -21.72 -11.92 37.13
CA ILE A 877 -22.97 -12.06 37.92
C ILE A 877 -22.96 -13.38 38.73
N GLU A 878 -22.44 -14.47 38.16
CA GLU A 878 -22.29 -15.75 38.87
C GLU A 878 -21.25 -15.71 40.00
N ALA A 879 -20.18 -14.95 39.86
CA ALA A 879 -19.17 -14.79 40.90
C ALA A 879 -19.72 -14.00 42.10
N GLU A 880 -20.40 -12.88 41.85
CA GLU A 880 -20.96 -12.03 42.91
C GLU A 880 -22.08 -12.74 43.69
N THR A 881 -22.87 -13.60 43.03
CA THR A 881 -23.93 -14.38 43.71
C THR A 881 -23.44 -15.56 44.54
N LYS A 882 -22.21 -16.06 44.30
CA LYS A 882 -21.60 -17.16 45.09
C LYS A 882 -20.76 -16.68 46.28
N GLY A 883 -20.52 -15.37 46.41
CA GLY A 883 -19.77 -14.78 47.53
C GLY A 883 -18.27 -15.08 47.55
N ASP A 884 -17.74 -15.66 46.47
CA ASP A 884 -16.33 -16.05 46.37
C ASP A 884 -15.51 -14.88 45.80
N GLY A 885 -15.01 -14.04 46.72
CA GLY A 885 -14.36 -12.76 46.42
C GLY A 885 -12.95 -12.89 45.81
N GLY A 886 -12.82 -13.59 44.67
CA GLY A 886 -11.54 -13.80 44.01
C GLY A 886 -11.63 -14.62 42.71
N VAL A 887 -12.13 -14.02 41.62
CA VAL A 887 -12.25 -14.69 40.31
C VAL A 887 -10.91 -14.73 39.56
N ILE A 888 -9.94 -15.51 40.04
CA ILE A 888 -9.02 -16.31 39.19
C ILE A 888 -8.59 -17.57 39.96
N THR A 889 -9.39 -18.65 39.93
CA THR A 889 -8.95 -19.99 40.35
C THR A 889 -8.67 -20.87 39.13
N ASN A 890 -7.39 -21.25 38.98
CA ASN A 890 -6.80 -21.96 37.83
C ASN A 890 -7.66 -23.06 37.16
N PRO A 891 -7.75 -23.03 35.82
CA PRO A 891 -7.55 -24.17 34.95
C PRO A 891 -6.06 -24.29 34.57
N VAL A 892 -5.55 -25.51 34.49
CA VAL A 892 -4.12 -25.79 34.29
C VAL A 892 -3.67 -25.39 32.88
N GLY A 893 -2.80 -24.37 32.78
CA GLY A 893 -2.18 -23.94 31.51
C GLY A 893 -1.58 -22.52 31.53
N ALA A 894 -2.18 -21.59 32.28
CA ALA A 894 -1.82 -20.16 32.22
C ALA A 894 -0.59 -19.73 33.06
N THR A 895 0.05 -20.63 33.81
CA THR A 895 1.12 -20.28 34.78
C THR A 895 2.54 -20.19 34.20
N ALA A 896 2.71 -20.33 32.87
CA ALA A 896 4.02 -20.33 32.21
C ALA A 896 4.25 -19.18 31.20
N ALA A 897 3.22 -18.40 30.86
CA ALA A 897 3.33 -17.32 29.88
C ALA A 897 3.64 -15.97 30.55
N THR A 898 4.82 -15.42 30.26
CA THR A 898 5.26 -14.08 30.71
C THR A 898 5.12 -13.00 29.63
N SER A 899 4.54 -13.33 28.48
CA SER A 899 4.38 -12.45 27.31
C SER A 899 3.26 -12.99 26.42
N LEU A 900 2.61 -12.10 25.67
CA LEU A 900 1.59 -12.48 24.68
C LEU A 900 2.21 -12.70 23.29
N VAL A 901 1.64 -13.61 22.50
CA VAL A 901 1.91 -13.63 21.05
C VAL A 901 1.12 -12.51 20.35
N SER A 902 1.48 -12.17 19.10
CA SER A 902 0.89 -11.04 18.36
C SER A 902 -0.64 -11.07 18.34
N THR A 903 -1.24 -12.24 18.08
CA THR A 903 -2.68 -12.45 18.02
C THR A 903 -3.39 -12.21 19.37
N GLU A 904 -2.79 -12.67 20.47
CA GLU A 904 -3.30 -12.43 21.83
C GLU A 904 -3.14 -10.97 22.25
N ARG A 905 -2.04 -10.32 21.84
CA ARG A 905 -1.78 -8.89 22.06
C ARG A 905 -2.82 -8.04 21.33
N ASP A 906 -3.11 -8.34 20.06
CA ASP A 906 -4.07 -7.57 19.27
C ASP A 906 -5.51 -7.80 19.77
N ARG A 907 -5.83 -9.02 20.24
CA ARG A 907 -7.06 -9.30 20.99
C ARG A 907 -7.15 -8.47 22.28
N LEU A 908 -6.06 -8.38 23.07
CA LEU A 908 -6.02 -7.56 24.28
C LEU A 908 -6.18 -6.07 23.96
N ARG A 909 -5.54 -5.56 22.90
CA ARG A 909 -5.71 -4.19 22.40
C ARG A 909 -7.18 -3.89 22.09
N GLN A 910 -7.85 -4.77 21.33
CA GLN A 910 -9.28 -4.64 21.03
C GLN A 910 -10.15 -4.67 22.28
N LEU A 911 -9.88 -5.59 23.21
CA LEU A 911 -10.58 -5.70 24.49
C LEU A 911 -10.43 -4.44 25.36
N LEU A 912 -9.26 -3.81 25.40
CA LEU A 912 -9.01 -2.58 26.16
C LEU A 912 -9.60 -1.32 25.52
N LEU A 913 -9.78 -1.31 24.19
CA LEU A 913 -10.33 -0.17 23.43
C LEU A 913 -11.85 -0.26 23.21
N ASP A 914 -12.48 -1.40 23.44
CA ASP A 914 -13.91 -1.58 23.21
C ASP A 914 -14.77 -0.49 23.86
N ALA A 915 -15.57 0.17 23.02
CA ALA A 915 -16.45 1.27 23.38
C ALA A 915 -17.92 0.82 23.59
N GLY A 916 -18.27 -0.41 23.17
CA GLY A 916 -19.62 -0.95 23.17
C GLY A 916 -20.50 -0.47 22.01
N SER A 917 -21.32 -1.39 21.47
CA SER A 917 -22.32 -1.10 20.44
C SER A 917 -23.49 -0.27 20.99
N SER A 918 -23.94 0.74 20.24
CA SER A 918 -25.16 1.50 20.56
C SER A 918 -26.46 0.88 20.03
N SER A 919 -26.40 -0.30 19.40
CA SER A 919 -27.59 -1.03 18.92
C SER A 919 -27.78 -2.35 19.68
N GLY A 920 -28.60 -2.31 20.74
CA GLY A 920 -29.23 -3.47 21.37
C GLY A 920 -28.32 -4.54 21.99
N GLY A 921 -28.16 -4.49 23.32
CA GLY A 921 -27.87 -5.69 24.15
C GLY A 921 -26.46 -6.31 24.08
N GLY A 922 -25.54 -5.79 23.28
CA GLY A 922 -24.15 -6.28 23.26
C GLY A 922 -23.38 -5.96 24.56
N GLU A 923 -22.62 -6.93 25.05
CA GLU A 923 -21.78 -6.79 26.24
C GLU A 923 -20.74 -5.66 26.06
N GLN A 924 -20.58 -4.81 27.07
CA GLN A 924 -19.60 -3.70 27.06
C GLN A 924 -18.27 -4.21 27.61
N GLN A 925 -17.58 -4.97 26.76
CA GLN A 925 -16.46 -5.82 27.13
C GLN A 925 -15.28 -5.01 27.69
N GLY A 926 -15.01 -3.82 27.14
CA GLY A 926 -13.96 -2.94 27.63
C GLY A 926 -14.16 -2.44 29.07
N ASP A 927 -15.41 -2.22 29.49
CA ASP A 927 -15.70 -1.88 30.89
C ASP A 927 -15.43 -3.04 31.85
N LEU A 928 -15.71 -4.30 31.44
CA LEU A 928 -15.45 -5.49 32.24
C LEU A 928 -13.95 -5.79 32.36
N VAL A 929 -13.21 -5.64 31.26
CA VAL A 929 -11.76 -5.86 31.15
C VAL A 929 -10.99 -4.90 32.05
N TRP A 930 -11.27 -3.59 31.96
CA TRP A 930 -10.61 -2.60 32.81
C TRP A 930 -11.03 -2.69 34.28
N ASP A 931 -12.29 -3.04 34.58
CA ASP A 931 -12.73 -3.31 35.95
C ASP A 931 -11.94 -4.47 36.57
N ALA A 932 -11.78 -5.59 35.86
CA ALA A 932 -11.00 -6.74 36.34
C ALA A 932 -9.54 -6.40 36.64
N ILE A 933 -8.86 -5.66 35.75
CA ILE A 933 -7.45 -5.26 35.92
C ILE A 933 -7.26 -4.33 37.15
N LEU A 934 -8.21 -3.42 37.38
CA LEU A 934 -8.12 -2.39 38.42
C LEU A 934 -8.66 -2.84 39.79
N ARG A 935 -9.68 -3.70 39.83
CA ARG A 935 -10.39 -4.12 41.05
C ARG A 935 -9.47 -4.84 42.05
N GLU A 936 -8.55 -5.68 41.58
CA GLU A 936 -7.59 -6.33 42.46
C GLU A 936 -6.57 -5.33 43.07
N PRO A 937 -6.26 -5.41 44.38
CA PRO A 937 -5.18 -4.64 45.00
C PRO A 937 -3.80 -5.10 44.52
N GLY A 938 -2.76 -4.27 44.69
CA GLY A 938 -1.37 -4.56 44.30
C GLY A 938 -0.91 -3.92 42.98
N LEU A 939 -1.59 -2.86 42.52
CA LEU A 939 -1.22 -2.11 41.32
C LEU A 939 -1.24 -0.60 41.59
N ARG A 940 -0.07 -0.01 41.83
CA ARG A 940 0.11 1.44 42.03
C ARG A 940 0.18 2.17 40.69
N THR A 941 -0.70 3.15 40.49
CA THR A 941 -0.77 3.95 39.25
C THR A 941 -1.06 5.42 39.58
N ALA A 942 -0.77 6.32 38.64
CA ALA A 942 -1.06 7.74 38.81
C ALA A 942 -1.51 8.41 37.50
N PHE A 943 -2.45 9.35 37.59
CA PHE A 943 -2.80 10.27 36.51
C PHE A 943 -2.22 11.66 36.80
N ARG A 944 -1.30 12.12 35.94
CA ARG A 944 -0.79 13.49 35.94
C ARG A 944 -1.63 14.33 34.98
N ILE A 945 -2.23 15.42 35.46
CA ILE A 945 -3.11 16.29 34.69
C ILE A 945 -2.57 17.72 34.72
N VAL A 946 -2.34 18.31 33.55
CA VAL A 946 -1.78 19.66 33.40
C VAL A 946 -2.70 20.50 32.49
N PRO A 947 -3.41 21.52 33.02
CA PRO A 947 -4.25 22.39 32.20
C PRO A 947 -3.45 23.21 31.20
N VAL A 948 -3.91 23.24 29.95
CA VAL A 948 -3.35 24.13 28.91
C VAL A 948 -3.99 25.53 28.95
N ARG A 949 -5.00 25.71 29.80
CA ARG A 949 -5.74 26.96 30.07
C ARG A 949 -6.05 27.05 31.56
N ASN A 950 -6.27 28.26 32.07
CA ASN A 950 -6.70 28.44 33.46
C ASN A 950 -8.05 27.76 33.70
N THR A 951 -8.15 27.00 34.78
CA THR A 951 -9.37 26.35 35.27
C THR A 951 -9.46 26.52 36.79
N ASP A 952 -10.42 25.86 37.43
CA ASP A 952 -10.58 25.88 38.89
C ASP A 952 -10.93 24.49 39.43
N PHE A 953 -10.66 24.28 40.72
CA PHE A 953 -10.90 22.98 41.37
C PHE A 953 -12.38 22.61 41.44
N THR A 954 -13.30 23.57 41.44
CA THR A 954 -14.75 23.30 41.40
C THR A 954 -15.16 22.72 40.05
N HIS A 955 -14.66 23.28 38.94
CA HIS A 955 -14.90 22.76 37.60
C HIS A 955 -14.33 21.34 37.41
N MET A 956 -13.09 21.10 37.89
CA MET A 956 -12.47 19.77 37.86
C MET A 956 -13.23 18.75 38.72
N ARG A 957 -13.55 19.11 39.97
CA ARG A 957 -14.36 18.31 40.89
C ARG A 957 -15.67 17.89 40.25
N ASP A 958 -16.42 18.84 39.70
CA ASP A 958 -17.76 18.58 39.17
C ASP A 958 -17.69 17.72 37.90
N ALA A 959 -16.62 17.82 37.10
CA ALA A 959 -16.36 16.91 35.99
C ALA A 959 -16.10 15.46 36.46
N PHE A 960 -15.21 15.27 37.44
CA PHE A 960 -14.93 13.94 38.00
C PHE A 960 -16.14 13.32 38.69
N VAL A 961 -16.84 14.09 39.52
CA VAL A 961 -18.05 13.67 40.24
C VAL A 961 -19.12 13.23 39.26
N ARG A 962 -19.39 14.00 38.18
CA ARG A 962 -20.36 13.59 37.15
C ARG A 962 -19.97 12.26 36.51
N GLY A 963 -18.69 12.05 36.19
CA GLY A 963 -18.19 10.77 35.67
C GLY A 963 -18.39 9.61 36.65
N VAL A 964 -17.97 9.78 37.90
CA VAL A 964 -18.16 8.78 38.98
C VAL A 964 -19.64 8.46 39.20
N THR A 965 -20.52 9.46 39.29
CA THR A 965 -21.96 9.25 39.48
C THR A 965 -22.60 8.56 38.26
N ALA A 966 -22.27 8.96 37.03
CA ALA A 966 -22.80 8.33 35.83
C ALA A 966 -22.37 6.86 35.71
N ARG A 967 -21.12 6.53 36.07
CA ARG A 967 -20.64 5.14 36.09
C ARG A 967 -21.23 4.32 37.22
N ALA A 968 -21.34 4.88 38.42
CA ALA A 968 -22.04 4.22 39.53
C ALA A 968 -23.47 3.85 39.10
N GLN A 969 -24.24 4.79 38.52
CA GLN A 969 -25.57 4.55 37.97
C GLN A 969 -25.58 3.49 36.84
N LYS A 970 -24.56 3.48 35.98
CA LYS A 970 -24.41 2.48 34.90
C LYS A 970 -24.18 1.07 35.44
N TYR A 971 -23.35 0.89 36.46
CA TYR A 971 -23.00 -0.43 37.00
C TYR A 971 -23.98 -0.93 38.08
N ASN A 972 -24.72 -0.04 38.76
CA ASN A 972 -25.62 -0.41 39.84
C ASN A 972 -26.67 -1.49 39.48
N PRO A 973 -27.30 -1.49 38.29
CA PRO A 973 -28.26 -2.54 37.90
C PRO A 973 -27.66 -3.94 37.75
N TRP A 974 -26.34 -4.05 37.61
CA TRP A 974 -25.63 -5.30 37.33
C TRP A 974 -24.97 -5.91 38.58
N ARG A 975 -24.56 -5.05 39.54
CA ARG A 975 -23.73 -5.45 40.69
C ARG A 975 -24.21 -4.95 42.05
N GLY A 976 -25.03 -3.89 42.10
CA GLY A 976 -25.46 -3.24 43.36
C GLY A 976 -24.36 -2.57 44.22
N GLU A 977 -23.06 -2.81 43.94
CA GLU A 977 -21.90 -2.40 44.76
C GLU A 977 -21.69 -0.87 44.93
N PHE A 978 -22.55 -0.04 44.36
CA PHE A 978 -22.48 1.43 44.47
C PHE A 978 -23.73 2.04 45.13
N ALA A 979 -24.64 1.21 45.66
CA ALA A 979 -25.88 1.65 46.30
C ALA A 979 -25.74 1.95 47.81
N ASP A 980 -24.66 1.53 48.47
CA ASP A 980 -24.50 1.68 49.92
C ASP A 980 -24.09 3.09 50.39
N GLU A 981 -24.39 3.36 51.66
CA GLU A 981 -24.09 4.63 52.32
C GLU A 981 -22.58 4.91 52.41
N ALA A 982 -21.74 3.87 52.49
CA ALA A 982 -20.29 4.03 52.58
C ALA A 982 -19.71 4.59 51.27
N PHE A 983 -20.18 4.11 50.11
CA PHE A 983 -19.84 4.68 48.81
C PHE A 983 -20.33 6.14 48.69
N GLY A 984 -21.56 6.41 49.14
CA GLY A 984 -22.11 7.77 49.20
C GLY A 984 -21.25 8.73 50.05
N ALA A 985 -20.78 8.26 51.21
CA ALA A 985 -19.85 8.98 52.06
C ALA A 985 -18.47 9.16 51.40
N ALA A 986 -17.93 8.15 50.73
CA ALA A 986 -16.66 8.24 50.01
C ALA A 986 -16.70 9.25 48.85
N VAL A 987 -17.80 9.32 48.09
CA VAL A 987 -18.02 10.35 47.06
C VAL A 987 -18.13 11.76 47.67
N LYS A 988 -18.64 11.89 48.90
CA LYS A 988 -18.62 13.16 49.66
C LYS A 988 -17.20 13.54 50.09
N THR A 989 -16.38 12.59 50.54
CA THR A 989 -14.95 12.81 50.84
C THR A 989 -14.18 13.22 49.59
N PHE A 990 -14.40 12.55 48.45
CA PHE A 990 -13.81 12.91 47.16
C PHE A 990 -14.15 14.35 46.72
N LYS A 991 -15.42 14.78 46.90
CA LYS A 991 -15.84 16.17 46.67
C LYS A 991 -15.09 17.16 47.55
N ALA A 992 -14.78 16.78 48.79
CA ALA A 992 -14.11 17.66 49.76
C ALA A 992 -12.63 17.90 49.42
N LEU A 993 -11.92 16.93 48.83
CA LEU A 993 -10.51 17.08 48.41
C LEU A 993 -10.28 18.33 47.55
N PHE A 994 -11.22 18.60 46.65
CA PHE A 994 -11.19 19.74 45.72
C PHE A 994 -12.00 20.95 46.22
N GLY A 995 -12.44 20.95 47.48
CA GLY A 995 -13.34 21.96 48.05
C GLY A 995 -12.74 22.88 49.12
N GLY A 996 -11.56 22.56 49.68
CA GLY A 996 -11.11 23.10 50.98
C GLY A 996 -9.93 24.08 51.00
N GLY A 997 -9.39 24.52 49.86
CA GLY A 997 -8.12 25.28 49.81
C GLY A 997 -8.25 26.78 49.46
N ALA A 998 -7.31 27.60 49.96
CA ALA A 998 -7.22 29.04 49.67
C ALA A 998 -7.03 29.38 48.17
N ASN A 999 -6.47 28.45 47.39
CA ASN A 999 -6.37 28.55 45.94
C ASN A 999 -7.59 27.87 45.30
N LYS A 1000 -8.58 28.65 44.85
CA LYS A 1000 -9.70 28.11 44.06
C LYS A 1000 -9.28 27.74 42.64
N ASN A 1001 -8.31 28.46 42.09
CA ASN A 1001 -7.89 28.36 40.69
C ASN A 1001 -6.77 27.33 40.51
N VAL A 1002 -6.79 26.67 39.35
CA VAL A 1002 -5.72 25.83 38.81
C VAL A 1002 -5.22 26.52 37.53
N PRO A 1003 -4.17 27.34 37.61
CA PRO A 1003 -3.63 28.02 36.44
C PRO A 1003 -3.09 27.05 35.39
N LYS A 1004 -2.94 27.55 34.16
CA LYS A 1004 -2.19 26.88 33.09
C LYS A 1004 -0.81 26.42 33.61
N GLY A 1005 -0.36 25.23 33.22
CA GLY A 1005 0.95 24.68 33.60
C GLY A 1005 1.02 24.01 34.97
N HIS A 1006 0.13 24.36 35.91
CA HIS A 1006 0.10 23.71 37.22
C HIS A 1006 -0.36 22.25 37.11
N THR A 1007 0.22 21.36 37.93
CA THR A 1007 -0.04 19.92 37.86
C THR A 1007 -0.98 19.48 38.97
N VAL A 1008 -2.04 18.75 38.62
CA VAL A 1008 -2.85 17.95 39.55
C VAL A 1008 -2.47 16.49 39.34
N LEU A 1009 -2.07 15.80 40.41
CA LEU A 1009 -1.71 14.40 40.39
C LEU A 1009 -2.72 13.59 41.20
N LEU A 1010 -3.32 12.59 40.57
CA LEU A 1010 -4.19 11.61 41.21
C LEU A 1010 -3.42 10.30 41.34
N VAL A 1011 -3.18 9.82 42.56
CA VAL A 1011 -2.38 8.63 42.82
C VAL A 1011 -3.28 7.54 43.40
N ARG A 1012 -3.31 6.37 42.76
CA ARG A 1012 -3.95 5.16 43.27
C ARG A 1012 -2.88 4.26 43.88
N ASN A 1013 -2.97 4.03 45.19
CA ASN A 1013 -2.01 3.22 45.92
C ASN A 1013 -2.30 1.70 45.80
N SER A 1014 -1.47 0.85 46.41
CA SER A 1014 -1.56 -0.61 46.31
C SER A 1014 -2.89 -1.16 46.85
N ARG A 1015 -3.50 -0.52 47.85
CA ARG A 1015 -4.85 -0.86 48.35
C ARG A 1015 -5.99 -0.25 47.52
N GLY A 1016 -5.68 0.48 46.45
CA GLY A 1016 -6.65 1.17 45.62
C GLY A 1016 -7.19 2.47 46.19
N GLN A 1017 -6.63 2.98 47.29
CA GLN A 1017 -7.02 4.27 47.86
C GLN A 1017 -6.54 5.40 46.95
N LEU A 1018 -7.28 6.50 46.90
CA LEU A 1018 -7.02 7.65 46.04
C LEU A 1018 -6.43 8.82 46.83
N ASP A 1019 -5.19 9.19 46.54
CA ASP A 1019 -4.57 10.43 47.00
C ASP A 1019 -4.60 11.50 45.91
N ALA A 1020 -4.84 12.76 46.29
CA ALA A 1020 -4.74 13.91 45.40
C ALA A 1020 -3.62 14.85 45.85
N LEU A 1021 -2.79 15.28 44.90
CA LEU A 1021 -1.69 16.21 45.10
C LEU A 1021 -1.76 17.36 44.10
N TYR A 1022 -1.26 18.53 44.50
CA TYR A 1022 -1.23 19.73 43.67
C TYR A 1022 0.16 20.39 43.69
N GLN A 1023 0.74 20.54 42.51
CA GLN A 1023 2.06 21.11 42.29
C GLN A 1023 1.94 22.38 41.43
N THR A 1024 2.62 23.45 41.83
CA THR A 1024 2.66 24.70 41.05
C THR A 1024 3.78 24.68 40.03
N ASP A 1025 3.63 25.43 38.94
CA ASP A 1025 4.64 25.58 37.87
C ASP A 1025 5.85 26.46 38.27
N VAL A 1026 5.89 26.89 39.54
CA VAL A 1026 6.98 27.69 40.11
C VAL A 1026 7.99 26.74 40.75
N ALA A 1027 9.23 26.77 40.27
CA ALA A 1027 10.35 26.08 40.89
C ALA A 1027 10.48 26.43 42.39
N ASP A 1028 11.04 25.51 43.17
CA ASP A 1028 11.24 25.62 44.63
C ASP A 1028 9.96 25.68 45.50
N LYS A 1029 8.75 25.51 44.94
CA LYS A 1029 7.53 25.34 45.73
C LYS A 1029 7.20 23.86 45.96
N PRO A 1030 6.98 23.43 47.22
CA PRO A 1030 6.66 22.04 47.52
C PRO A 1030 5.27 21.66 47.02
N THR A 1031 5.06 20.35 46.80
CA THR A 1031 3.79 19.81 46.33
C THR A 1031 2.81 19.71 47.49
N ARG A 1032 1.63 20.30 47.34
CA ARG A 1032 0.61 20.30 48.39
C ARG A 1032 -0.21 19.00 48.36
N TYR A 1033 -0.33 18.35 49.51
CA TYR A 1033 -1.25 17.24 49.71
C TYR A 1033 -2.69 17.74 49.85
N MET A 1034 -3.62 17.17 49.08
CA MET A 1034 -5.05 17.54 49.09
C MET A 1034 -5.91 16.59 49.93
N GLY A 1035 -5.39 15.40 50.27
CA GLY A 1035 -6.06 14.38 51.08
C GLY A 1035 -6.35 13.06 50.33
N ARG A 1036 -6.94 12.11 51.06
CA ARG A 1036 -7.22 10.72 50.62
C ARG A 1036 -8.71 10.39 50.57
N VAL A 1037 -9.10 9.54 49.63
CA VAL A 1037 -10.33 8.73 49.69
C VAL A 1037 -9.93 7.27 49.91
N ALA A 1038 -10.40 6.67 51.00
CA ALA A 1038 -10.03 5.31 51.39
C ALA A 1038 -10.78 4.20 50.62
N ASP A 1039 -11.95 4.52 50.04
CA ASP A 1039 -12.78 3.59 49.28
C ASP A 1039 -12.27 3.45 47.83
N GLU A 1040 -11.78 2.27 47.46
CA GLU A 1040 -11.18 2.03 46.14
C GLU A 1040 -12.20 2.15 45.00
N ARG A 1041 -13.49 1.97 45.27
CA ARG A 1041 -14.56 2.09 44.28
C ARG A 1041 -14.57 3.49 43.65
N VAL A 1042 -14.26 4.53 44.44
CA VAL A 1042 -14.12 5.89 43.93
C VAL A 1042 -12.92 6.01 43.00
N SER A 1043 -11.77 5.44 43.36
CA SER A 1043 -10.57 5.47 42.51
C SER A 1043 -10.78 4.69 41.20
N ARG A 1044 -11.39 3.49 41.28
CA ARG A 1044 -11.69 2.64 40.11
C ARG A 1044 -12.58 3.39 39.12
N LEU A 1045 -13.65 4.03 39.59
CA LEU A 1045 -14.52 4.83 38.74
C LEU A 1045 -13.84 6.08 38.16
N VAL A 1046 -12.91 6.72 38.89
CA VAL A 1046 -12.09 7.82 38.34
C VAL A 1046 -11.16 7.32 37.24
N TRP A 1047 -10.54 6.15 37.37
CA TRP A 1047 -9.69 5.57 36.32
C TRP A 1047 -10.50 5.16 35.09
N LEU A 1048 -11.64 4.50 35.28
CA LEU A 1048 -12.53 4.09 34.20
C LEU A 1048 -13.04 5.31 33.39
N ASN A 1049 -13.16 6.50 33.99
CA ASN A 1049 -13.48 7.75 33.27
C ASN A 1049 -12.44 8.15 32.20
N TYR A 1050 -11.24 7.59 32.21
CA TYR A 1050 -10.23 7.77 31.18
C TYR A 1050 -10.02 6.52 30.31
N LEU A 1051 -10.32 5.33 30.82
CA LEU A 1051 -9.84 4.07 30.24
C LEU A 1051 -10.94 3.23 29.53
N ALA A 1052 -12.21 3.33 29.90
CA ALA A 1052 -13.22 2.35 29.45
C ALA A 1052 -14.55 2.94 28.95
N GLY A 1053 -15.14 2.30 27.93
CA GLY A 1053 -16.48 2.60 27.41
C GLY A 1053 -16.59 3.88 26.56
N LYS A 1054 -17.73 4.05 25.88
CA LYS A 1054 -17.95 5.05 24.81
C LYS A 1054 -17.59 6.52 25.10
N ASN A 1055 -17.67 6.97 26.35
CA ASN A 1055 -17.52 8.38 26.73
C ASN A 1055 -16.35 8.57 27.71
N VAL A 1056 -15.12 8.31 27.27
CA VAL A 1056 -13.91 8.61 28.06
C VAL A 1056 -13.58 10.11 28.06
N SER A 1057 -12.84 10.54 29.09
CA SER A 1057 -12.44 11.92 29.31
C SER A 1057 -11.38 12.43 28.34
N SER A 1058 -10.66 11.55 27.65
CA SER A 1058 -9.64 11.90 26.65
C SER A 1058 -9.33 10.68 25.79
N GLU A 1059 -9.99 10.54 24.64
CA GLU A 1059 -9.78 9.41 23.71
C GLU A 1059 -8.30 9.23 23.31
N PRO A 1060 -7.54 10.28 22.93
CA PRO A 1060 -6.12 10.12 22.58
C PRO A 1060 -5.26 9.62 23.76
N ALA A 1061 -5.70 9.85 25.00
CA ALA A 1061 -5.00 9.35 26.18
C ALA A 1061 -5.32 7.88 26.44
N ARG A 1062 -6.55 7.42 26.15
CA ARG A 1062 -6.90 5.99 26.20
C ARG A 1062 -6.07 5.22 25.18
N GLU A 1063 -6.08 5.67 23.92
CA GLU A 1063 -5.29 5.07 22.83
C GLU A 1063 -3.80 4.98 23.21
N SER A 1064 -3.18 6.10 23.59
CA SER A 1064 -1.76 6.13 23.97
C SER A 1064 -1.43 5.21 25.17
N VAL A 1065 -2.32 5.13 26.18
CA VAL A 1065 -2.12 4.23 27.33
C VAL A 1065 -2.25 2.77 26.95
N VAL A 1066 -3.17 2.41 26.05
CA VAL A 1066 -3.27 1.04 25.53
C VAL A 1066 -2.01 0.68 24.74
N GLU A 1067 -1.46 1.58 23.91
CA GLU A 1067 -0.22 1.32 23.18
C GLU A 1067 0.99 1.10 24.08
N GLY A 1068 1.21 1.91 25.13
CA GLY A 1068 2.28 1.62 26.09
C GLY A 1068 2.03 0.37 26.94
N ILE A 1069 0.76 -0.03 27.13
CA ILE A 1069 0.41 -1.33 27.71
C ILE A 1069 0.74 -2.48 26.74
N MET A 1070 0.63 -2.30 25.42
CA MET A 1070 1.09 -3.29 24.44
C MET A 1070 2.60 -3.51 24.55
N ALA A 1071 3.38 -2.45 24.72
CA ALA A 1071 4.83 -2.54 24.97
C ALA A 1071 5.19 -3.27 26.29
N VAL A 1072 4.30 -3.24 27.30
CA VAL A 1072 4.48 -3.99 28.56
C VAL A 1072 4.23 -5.51 28.40
N VAL A 1073 3.40 -5.94 27.44
CA VAL A 1073 3.10 -7.38 27.20
C VAL A 1073 3.89 -8.00 26.04
N GLU A 1074 4.65 -7.19 25.30
CA GLU A 1074 5.48 -7.61 24.18
C GLU A 1074 6.77 -8.34 24.63
N ARG A 1075 7.24 -9.29 23.82
CA ARG A 1075 8.56 -9.90 24.01
C ARG A 1075 9.65 -8.93 23.53
N PRO A 1076 10.80 -8.81 24.22
CA PRO A 1076 11.98 -8.24 23.59
C PRO A 1076 12.45 -9.17 22.46
N VAL A 1077 12.02 -8.87 21.22
CA VAL A 1077 12.60 -9.46 20.01
C VAL A 1077 14.09 -9.09 20.00
N GLY A 1078 14.95 -10.09 19.81
CA GLY A 1078 16.27 -10.08 20.44
C GLY A 1078 17.27 -9.04 19.92
N THR A 1079 17.41 -7.91 20.62
CA THR A 1079 18.73 -7.37 21.02
C THR A 1079 18.58 -6.24 22.05
N VAL A 1080 18.81 -6.53 23.34
CA VAL A 1080 19.18 -5.48 24.30
C VAL A 1080 20.66 -5.63 24.59
N VAL A 1081 21.42 -4.63 24.12
CA VAL A 1081 22.83 -4.47 24.43
C VAL A 1081 22.99 -4.45 25.95
N GLN A 1082 23.69 -5.43 26.49
CA GLN A 1082 24.15 -5.42 27.86
C GLN A 1082 25.22 -4.32 27.98
N LYS A 1083 24.80 -3.05 28.17
CA LYS A 1083 25.68 -1.97 28.62
C LYS A 1083 26.05 -2.25 30.07
N VAL A 1084 27.01 -3.15 30.24
CA VAL A 1084 27.86 -3.21 31.42
C VAL A 1084 28.66 -1.90 31.46
N LEU A 1085 28.60 -1.22 32.61
CA LEU A 1085 29.56 -0.19 33.00
C LEU A 1085 30.82 -0.86 33.56
#